data_AF-A0A7V7SU66-F1
#
_entry.id   AF-A0A7V7SU66-F1
#
_cell.length_a   1.000
_cell.length_b   1.000
_cell.length_c   1.000
_cell.angle_alpha   90.00
_cell.angle_beta   90.00
_cell.angle_gamma   90.00
#
_symmetry.space_group_name_H-M   'P 1'
#
loop_
_entity.id
_entity.type
_entity.pdbx_description
1 polymer ?
#
loop_
_entity_poly.entity_id
_entity_poly.type
_entity_poly.pdbx_seq_one_letter_code
_entity_poly.pdbx_strand_id
1 'polypeptide(L)'
;MICRLRTALAAALFLFLLPTWLFAQDSILRAHVWEYRDSKTNATGAASLLRKARLTVSPLPMDKSPAKLGSHLIVLGSFSSEHPGYEAYMDRYRSDLLAWVKRGGVLVQFSQDGEVEANPPFLPQGCRAPRGEGDFDGIRVLKKQHPLFAGRMASRDNPPILRIPSHLHRGPNWNWFDQPTGFEVLAASSAQGLEIPAILEKSYGKGRILLCSLFLDKLYDGQGRRLGGEPMEDAALNFFFNLGDYAWMVKEGREVVAAELDLASPGDPADDLEEDEGPTLLEARIRGSVYWDQNRNGQRDSGEIPAQGIWLSDGRRLWRCTPEGKFEQTVDNQGSGLLWLRVPENASLQSPFWKVLDFSDARVGAAATLEMEFGLWPLSSEQQQLYRQAEKFFLYGSELGLRDRQGKTALMQDIAEAKQRAPQALFWVFGGELVQGVSKEKLFGLYQEALQELEVPIRHVPGPSDLARLGASQFRRRFGPECSSWDLPGYRCLAIGGSWEAAKPWLQAELEALETRRKAILFVFEPPQAEDLEHLKAKGVVAVFHHGGIRGGLRRLGDLLLAGAPGFQGPGVDGGPRAMQAVSMGWGGRFQISSLPLGTSELESDSAVVLQPKEQAVAVEGRFPVLLQTPAGNWQSARYQLKQGGKVLDRGELDRFADRYWYRALRTGSATGKLELEVEWKGPKSASLGWKHSWPLKKSSPPKFSLSFPQARGDARKSGSVMGVGDFSRGMAFRWMQNFGAPPSAPVQAGDKIYFGLAGDPEDEERCGLLCLQAVNGAMYWKATSPAPILASPAVFEDKVLAVDREGRLLAWDRETGSSLYQQEPPWPSRGLEFQSPTVHRDRVYLALEGGLVAHSIEDGTRLWQSPWPEALALPPFRRHDGARYQVSEAGPVVVSKLLLTGGPRGCMIVDLQGGEVLWFLSGFCSQPVVDRNGRKLWLVVDGQLRGFESKDRGRRDWQPLFDPVELPGGSAAPPALAGNRLLVAGGDGVLYAFHPDSGRPLWAHQTDPGLVDYSPLSRGQGHILAGPLAAATEVLLAGTDGHLRVLNSDSGKLLQSIDLGLPLETLSLAPDGLIFCRAAGSALISISANP
;
A
#
# COMPACT_ATOMS: atom_id res chain seq x y z
N MET A 1 -12.94 -5.34 -56.33
CA MET A 1 -13.86 -6.50 -56.41
C MET A 1 -13.21 -7.61 -55.62
N ILE A 2 -13.64 -7.92 -54.39
CA ILE A 2 -14.88 -8.66 -54.07
C ILE A 2 -15.11 -9.80 -55.07
N CYS A 3 -15.41 -10.96 -54.50
CA CYS A 3 -16.03 -12.13 -55.12
C CYS A 3 -15.02 -13.13 -55.68
N ARG A 4 -14.99 -14.39 -55.28
CA ARG A 4 -15.90 -15.20 -54.44
C ARG A 4 -15.01 -16.34 -53.96
N LEU A 5 -14.74 -16.46 -52.67
CA LEU A 5 -15.55 -17.21 -51.71
C LEU A 5 -16.02 -18.56 -52.25
N ARG A 6 -15.51 -19.60 -51.60
CA ARG A 6 -16.19 -20.87 -51.28
C ARG A 6 -16.75 -21.63 -52.47
N THR A 7 -16.25 -22.83 -52.69
CA THR A 7 -16.95 -24.02 -52.19
C THR A 7 -16.21 -25.29 -52.57
N ALA A 8 -15.95 -26.10 -51.54
CA ALA A 8 -16.17 -27.54 -51.57
C ALA A 8 -15.14 -28.37 -52.35
N LEU A 9 -14.43 -29.34 -51.78
CA LEU A 9 -14.54 -30.12 -50.55
C LEU A 9 -13.10 -30.63 -50.39
N ALA A 10 -12.45 -30.50 -49.23
CA ALA A 10 -12.49 -31.51 -48.17
C ALA A 10 -12.35 -32.96 -48.70
N ALA A 11 -11.38 -33.66 -48.10
CA ALA A 11 -11.07 -35.09 -48.23
C ALA A 11 -9.97 -35.43 -49.26
N ALA A 12 -8.69 -35.31 -48.87
CA ALA A 12 -7.68 -36.35 -49.13
C ALA A 12 -6.24 -36.06 -48.67
N LEU A 13 -5.82 -34.81 -48.41
CA LEU A 13 -4.40 -34.54 -48.14
C LEU A 13 -4.18 -33.54 -47.00
N PHE A 14 -4.37 -33.99 -45.76
CA PHE A 14 -3.75 -33.41 -44.55
C PHE A 14 -3.87 -34.42 -43.39
N LEU A 15 -3.42 -35.66 -43.63
CA LEU A 15 -3.47 -36.78 -42.67
C LEU A 15 -2.07 -37.28 -42.24
N PHE A 16 -1.03 -36.49 -42.47
CA PHE A 16 0.32 -36.76 -41.95
C PHE A 16 0.93 -35.46 -41.45
N LEU A 17 0.61 -35.12 -40.20
CA LEU A 17 1.36 -34.33 -39.20
C LEU A 17 0.40 -33.95 -38.06
N LEU A 18 -0.17 -34.98 -37.42
CA LEU A 18 -0.75 -34.84 -36.08
C LEU A 18 0.41 -34.91 -35.08
N PRO A 19 0.55 -33.97 -34.12
CA PRO A 19 1.19 -34.30 -32.87
C PRO A 19 0.27 -35.30 -32.16
N THR A 20 0.76 -36.51 -31.99
CA THR A 20 0.19 -37.55 -31.14
C THR A 20 0.16 -37.08 -29.68
N TRP A 21 -0.89 -36.34 -29.29
CA TRP A 21 -1.28 -36.09 -27.89
C TRP A 21 -2.80 -36.22 -27.76
N LEU A 22 -3.32 -37.35 -28.24
CA LEU A 22 -4.63 -37.91 -27.91
C LEU A 22 -4.46 -39.41 -28.14
N PHE A 23 -4.66 -40.20 -27.09
CA PHE A 23 -4.16 -41.57 -26.86
C PHE A 23 -2.75 -41.68 -26.26
N ALA A 24 -2.50 -40.98 -25.16
CA ALA A 24 -1.87 -41.69 -24.05
C ALA A 24 -3.03 -42.37 -23.30
N GLN A 25 -3.03 -43.70 -23.23
CA GLN A 25 -3.74 -44.37 -22.13
C GLN A 25 -3.37 -43.60 -20.85
N ASP A 26 -4.34 -43.28 -20.00
CA ASP A 26 -4.08 -42.85 -18.64
C ASP A 26 -3.14 -43.89 -18.01
N SER A 27 -1.82 -43.67 -18.09
CA SER A 27 -0.88 -44.51 -17.40
C SER A 27 -0.93 -44.04 -15.95
N ILE A 28 -2.01 -44.41 -15.26
CA ILE A 28 -2.25 -44.01 -13.88
C ILE A 28 -1.04 -44.52 -13.10
N LEU A 29 -0.27 -43.59 -12.53
CA LEU A 29 0.89 -43.93 -11.73
C LEU A 29 0.42 -44.80 -10.58
N ARG A 30 1.08 -45.96 -10.44
CA ARG A 30 0.84 -46.90 -9.35
C ARG A 30 1.77 -46.58 -8.18
N ALA A 31 1.21 -46.27 -7.03
CA ALA A 31 1.90 -46.05 -5.78
C ALA A 31 1.62 -47.19 -4.79
N HIS A 32 2.64 -47.67 -4.09
CA HIS A 32 2.47 -48.52 -2.93
C HIS A 32 2.84 -47.76 -1.67
N VAL A 33 1.99 -47.83 -0.64
CA VAL A 33 2.14 -47.04 0.57
C VAL A 33 2.15 -47.96 1.79
N TRP A 34 3.11 -47.74 2.68
CA TRP A 34 3.10 -48.31 4.01
C TRP A 34 2.77 -47.21 5.01
N GLU A 35 1.60 -47.29 5.62
CA GLU A 35 1.19 -46.39 6.71
C GLU A 35 1.01 -47.18 7.99
N TYR A 36 1.35 -46.56 9.11
CA TYR A 36 1.19 -47.15 10.43
C TYR A 36 0.53 -46.13 11.36
N ARG A 37 -0.45 -46.58 12.14
CA ARG A 37 -1.01 -45.79 13.25
C ARG A 37 -0.11 -46.01 14.45
N ASP A 38 0.92 -45.17 14.53
CA ASP A 38 1.85 -45.16 15.65
C ASP A 38 1.18 -44.70 16.94
N SER A 39 1.85 -45.00 18.05
CA SER A 39 1.37 -44.68 19.39
C SER A 39 1.36 -43.17 19.70
N LYS A 40 2.15 -42.36 18.98
CA LYS A 40 2.37 -40.93 19.25
C LYS A 40 1.30 -40.05 18.59
N THR A 41 0.93 -40.36 17.35
CA THR A 41 0.01 -39.54 16.54
C THR A 41 -1.34 -40.20 16.27
N ASN A 42 -1.39 -41.54 16.30
CA ASN A 42 -2.57 -42.34 15.92
C ASN A 42 -3.19 -41.95 14.55
N ALA A 43 -2.38 -41.37 13.64
CA ALA A 43 -2.83 -40.74 12.41
C ALA A 43 -2.22 -41.36 11.13
N THR A 44 -2.90 -41.19 10.00
CA THR A 44 -2.51 -41.64 8.65
C THR A 44 -3.01 -40.65 7.58
N GLY A 45 -2.65 -40.82 6.31
CA GLY A 45 -3.13 -39.95 5.24
C GLY A 45 -2.40 -39.98 3.91
N ALA A 46 -1.18 -40.51 3.81
CA ALA A 46 -0.45 -40.63 2.54
C ALA A 46 -1.26 -41.35 1.46
N ALA A 47 -1.93 -42.47 1.79
CA ALA A 47 -2.72 -43.20 0.79
C ALA A 47 -3.95 -42.42 0.32
N SER A 48 -4.59 -41.66 1.21
CA SER A 48 -5.73 -40.80 0.87
C SER A 48 -5.31 -39.63 -0.02
N LEU A 49 -4.22 -38.95 0.35
CA LEU A 49 -3.68 -37.80 -0.38
C LEU A 49 -3.17 -38.19 -1.77
N LEU A 50 -2.50 -39.33 -1.91
CA LEU A 50 -2.08 -39.85 -3.21
C LEU A 50 -3.25 -40.23 -4.13
N ARG A 51 -4.37 -40.74 -3.58
CA ARG A 51 -5.60 -40.96 -4.36
C ARG A 51 -6.21 -39.65 -4.84
N LYS A 52 -6.25 -38.63 -3.98
CA LYS A 52 -6.67 -37.26 -4.36
C LYS A 52 -5.74 -36.66 -5.42
N ALA A 53 -4.45 -36.99 -5.38
CA ALA A 53 -3.46 -36.67 -6.41
C ALA A 53 -3.57 -37.53 -7.70
N ARG A 54 -4.63 -38.35 -7.83
CA ARG A 54 -4.95 -39.18 -9.01
C ARG A 54 -4.02 -40.37 -9.26
N LEU A 55 -3.33 -40.89 -8.23
CA LEU A 55 -2.57 -42.13 -8.33
C LEU A 55 -3.41 -43.36 -7.97
N THR A 56 -3.10 -44.51 -8.57
CA THR A 56 -3.62 -45.80 -8.10
C THR A 56 -2.80 -46.25 -6.90
N VAL A 57 -3.42 -46.29 -5.72
CA VAL A 57 -2.73 -46.56 -4.46
C VAL A 57 -3.10 -47.93 -3.90
N SER A 58 -2.09 -48.75 -3.61
CA SER A 58 -2.23 -50.03 -2.90
C SER A 58 -1.37 -50.06 -1.64
N PRO A 59 -1.74 -50.80 -0.58
CA PRO A 59 -0.86 -51.03 0.56
C PRO A 59 0.42 -51.76 0.11
N LEU A 60 1.57 -51.43 0.70
CA LEU A 60 2.84 -52.14 0.44
C LEU A 60 2.79 -53.53 1.11
N PRO A 61 2.79 -54.64 0.35
CA PRO A 61 2.74 -55.99 0.94
C PRO A 61 4.04 -56.36 1.65
N MET A 62 3.92 -56.82 2.89
CA MET A 62 5.03 -57.19 3.79
C MET A 62 5.75 -58.49 3.39
N ASP A 63 5.08 -59.33 2.60
CA ASP A 63 5.55 -60.66 2.22
C ASP A 63 6.15 -60.70 0.80
N LYS A 64 6.09 -59.59 0.05
CA LYS A 64 6.51 -59.54 -1.35
C LYS A 64 7.63 -58.52 -1.59
N SER A 65 8.53 -58.88 -2.50
CA SER A 65 9.60 -57.99 -2.95
C SER A 65 9.04 -56.74 -3.65
N PRO A 66 9.53 -55.52 -3.31
CA PRO A 66 9.09 -54.27 -3.91
C PRO A 66 9.40 -54.21 -5.42
N ALA A 67 10.42 -54.93 -5.87
CA ALA A 67 10.80 -55.04 -7.27
C ALA A 67 9.72 -55.69 -8.16
N LYS A 68 8.76 -56.42 -7.57
CA LYS A 68 7.73 -57.20 -8.29
C LYS A 68 6.34 -56.55 -8.28
N LEU A 69 6.19 -55.35 -7.70
CA LEU A 69 4.88 -54.73 -7.47
C LEU A 69 4.35 -53.90 -8.65
N GLY A 70 5.19 -53.63 -9.67
CA GLY A 70 4.81 -52.76 -10.79
C GLY A 70 4.56 -51.30 -10.38
N SER A 71 5.07 -50.90 -9.21
CA SER A 71 4.98 -49.54 -8.66
C SER A 71 5.94 -48.59 -9.35
N HIS A 72 5.54 -47.33 -9.42
CA HIS A 72 6.38 -46.20 -9.84
C HIS A 72 6.82 -45.35 -8.63
N LEU A 73 5.97 -45.30 -7.60
CA LEU A 73 6.21 -44.60 -6.34
C LEU A 73 6.03 -45.59 -5.17
N ILE A 74 6.95 -45.59 -4.22
CA ILE A 74 6.80 -46.27 -2.93
C ILE A 74 6.92 -45.22 -1.84
N VAL A 75 5.93 -45.14 -0.95
CA VAL A 75 5.91 -44.21 0.19
C VAL A 75 5.90 -44.99 1.50
N LEU A 76 6.91 -44.75 2.33
CA LEU A 76 6.96 -45.17 3.72
C LEU A 76 6.51 -43.97 4.56
N GLY A 77 5.32 -44.07 5.15
CA GLY A 77 4.71 -43.00 5.95
C GLY A 77 5.46 -42.73 7.26
N SER A 78 5.09 -41.64 7.92
CA SER A 78 5.73 -41.24 9.16
C SER A 78 5.51 -42.32 10.25
N PHE A 79 6.57 -42.65 10.99
CA PHE A 79 6.62 -43.67 12.04
C PHE A 79 6.33 -45.11 11.58
N SER A 80 6.42 -45.40 10.27
CA SER A 80 6.29 -46.77 9.75
C SER A 80 7.34 -47.76 10.29
N SER A 81 8.50 -47.26 10.75
CA SER A 81 9.57 -48.07 11.35
C SER A 81 9.18 -48.73 12.68
N GLU A 82 8.20 -48.18 13.39
CA GLU A 82 7.67 -48.74 14.63
C GLU A 82 6.78 -49.98 14.40
N HIS A 83 6.41 -50.25 13.15
CA HIS A 83 5.61 -51.44 12.84
C HIS A 83 6.43 -52.72 13.08
N PRO A 84 5.90 -53.74 13.80
CA PRO A 84 6.67 -54.95 14.17
C PRO A 84 7.29 -55.72 13.00
N GLY A 85 6.73 -55.58 11.79
CA GLY A 85 7.25 -56.21 10.58
C GLY A 85 8.26 -55.38 9.78
N TYR A 86 8.59 -54.16 10.20
CA TYR A 86 9.47 -53.26 9.44
C TYR A 86 10.90 -53.78 9.31
N GLU A 87 11.52 -54.12 10.43
CA GLU A 87 12.89 -54.64 10.48
C GLU A 87 13.02 -55.91 9.63
N ALA A 88 12.13 -56.88 9.84
CA ALA A 88 12.10 -58.13 9.07
C ALA A 88 11.91 -57.91 7.55
N TYR A 89 11.13 -56.90 7.16
CA TYR A 89 10.96 -56.55 5.75
C TYR A 89 12.23 -55.92 5.17
N MET A 90 12.86 -54.99 5.90
CA MET A 90 14.08 -54.32 5.44
C MET A 90 15.26 -55.29 5.36
N ASP A 91 15.41 -56.19 6.32
CA ASP A 91 16.41 -57.26 6.27
C ASP A 91 16.26 -58.14 5.03
N ARG A 92 15.01 -58.45 4.67
CA ARG A 92 14.71 -59.32 3.53
C ARG A 92 14.82 -58.61 2.19
N TYR A 93 14.38 -57.35 2.08
CA TYR A 93 14.09 -56.71 0.80
C TYR A 93 14.80 -55.37 0.54
N ARG A 94 15.66 -54.86 1.43
CA ARG A 94 16.38 -53.59 1.18
C ARG A 94 17.16 -53.57 -0.13
N SER A 95 17.79 -54.69 -0.49
CA SER A 95 18.53 -54.81 -1.76
C SER A 95 17.60 -54.80 -2.97
N ASP A 96 16.43 -55.42 -2.87
CA ASP A 96 15.40 -55.39 -3.91
C ASP A 96 14.78 -54.01 -4.07
N LEU A 97 14.61 -53.29 -2.95
CA LEU A 97 14.12 -51.91 -2.92
C LEU A 97 15.10 -50.98 -3.64
N LEU A 98 16.39 -51.05 -3.31
CA LEU A 98 17.44 -50.30 -4.00
C LEU A 98 17.55 -50.68 -5.47
N ALA A 99 17.45 -51.96 -5.81
CA ALA A 99 17.45 -52.42 -7.20
C ALA A 99 16.23 -51.88 -7.97
N TRP A 100 15.07 -51.78 -7.33
CA TRP A 100 13.87 -51.17 -7.89
C TRP A 100 14.05 -49.66 -8.13
N VAL A 101 14.57 -48.91 -7.14
CA VAL A 101 14.92 -47.48 -7.32
C VAL A 101 15.89 -47.32 -8.49
N LYS A 102 16.94 -48.12 -8.55
CA LYS A 102 17.96 -48.07 -9.63
C LYS A 102 17.35 -48.17 -11.04
N ARG A 103 16.20 -48.84 -11.19
CA ARG A 103 15.48 -49.02 -12.47
C ARG A 103 14.51 -47.89 -12.81
N GLY A 104 14.34 -46.87 -11.96
CA GLY A 104 13.45 -45.73 -12.22
C GLY A 104 12.31 -45.55 -11.20
N GLY A 105 12.37 -46.23 -10.06
CA GLY A 105 11.40 -46.02 -8.97
C GLY A 105 11.71 -44.75 -8.15
N VAL A 106 10.67 -44.09 -7.64
CA VAL A 106 10.80 -43.02 -6.62
C VAL A 106 10.44 -43.58 -5.26
N LEU A 107 11.39 -43.62 -4.34
CA LEU A 107 11.19 -44.01 -2.95
C LEU A 107 11.10 -42.76 -2.07
N VAL A 108 10.03 -42.63 -1.30
CA VAL A 108 9.88 -41.57 -0.29
C VAL A 108 9.77 -42.20 1.09
N GLN A 109 10.55 -41.72 2.05
CA GLN A 109 10.34 -42.03 3.46
C GLN A 109 10.09 -40.74 4.23
N PHE A 110 8.94 -40.65 4.89
CA PHE A 110 8.61 -39.54 5.78
C PHE A 110 9.26 -39.72 7.18
N SER A 111 8.93 -38.85 8.14
CA SER A 111 9.59 -38.77 9.44
C SER A 111 9.52 -40.11 10.20
N GLN A 112 10.65 -40.62 10.69
CA GLN A 112 10.67 -41.81 11.54
C GLN A 112 11.16 -41.45 12.93
N ASP A 113 10.88 -42.31 13.91
CA ASP A 113 11.46 -42.19 15.24
C ASP A 113 12.97 -42.49 15.19
N GLY A 114 13.79 -41.57 15.70
CA GLY A 114 15.25 -41.68 15.69
C GLY A 114 15.78 -42.77 16.62
N GLU A 115 15.05 -43.08 17.70
CA GLU A 115 15.41 -44.18 18.61
C GLU A 115 15.19 -45.56 17.98
N VAL A 116 14.22 -45.66 17.06
CA VAL A 116 13.84 -46.92 16.39
C VAL A 116 14.61 -47.08 15.08
N GLU A 117 14.75 -46.01 14.31
CA GLU A 117 15.50 -45.98 13.05
C GLU A 117 16.46 -44.78 13.05
N ALA A 118 17.59 -44.92 13.75
CA ALA A 118 18.61 -43.89 13.81
C ALA A 118 19.17 -43.54 12.42
N ASN A 119 19.15 -44.47 11.46
CA ASN A 119 19.53 -44.24 10.06
C ASN A 119 18.75 -45.20 9.14
N PRO A 120 18.22 -44.75 7.99
CA PRO A 120 17.45 -45.64 7.12
C PRO A 120 18.25 -46.87 6.66
N PRO A 121 17.73 -48.11 6.80
CA PRO A 121 18.49 -49.34 6.57
C PRO A 121 18.67 -49.69 5.09
N PHE A 122 18.02 -48.95 4.20
CA PHE A 122 17.99 -49.17 2.75
C PHE A 122 18.80 -48.14 1.96
N LEU A 123 19.69 -47.38 2.60
CA LEU A 123 20.50 -46.39 1.90
C LEU A 123 21.60 -47.03 1.04
N PRO A 124 21.95 -46.44 -0.12
CA PRO A 124 23.11 -46.85 -0.90
C PRO A 124 24.42 -46.75 -0.11
N GLN A 125 25.45 -47.50 -0.52
CA GLN A 125 26.77 -47.41 0.07
C GLN A 125 27.33 -45.98 -0.01
N GLY A 126 27.85 -45.47 1.11
CA GLY A 126 28.39 -44.12 1.23
C GLY A 126 27.35 -43.03 1.54
N CYS A 127 26.08 -43.38 1.66
CA CYS A 127 25.03 -42.47 2.13
C CYS A 127 24.72 -42.71 3.61
N ARG A 128 24.61 -41.64 4.40
CA ARG A 128 24.05 -41.67 5.75
C ARG A 128 23.06 -40.51 5.90
N ALA A 129 21.96 -40.75 6.58
CA ALA A 129 21.02 -39.72 7.01
C ALA A 129 20.61 -40.02 8.45
N PRO A 130 21.52 -39.80 9.42
CA PRO A 130 21.22 -39.94 10.84
C PRO A 130 20.02 -39.07 11.22
N ARG A 131 19.16 -39.55 12.13
CA ARG A 131 18.02 -38.78 12.64
C ARG A 131 18.34 -38.19 14.00
N GLY A 132 18.11 -36.89 14.15
CA GLY A 132 18.16 -36.18 15.42
C GLY A 132 16.77 -36.10 16.06
N GLU A 133 16.73 -35.86 17.36
CA GLU A 133 15.48 -35.58 18.07
C GLU A 133 15.12 -34.09 17.99
N GLY A 134 13.82 -33.80 18.05
CA GLY A 134 13.28 -32.44 18.08
C GLY A 134 12.48 -32.03 16.84
N ASP A 135 11.71 -30.96 17.02
CA ASP A 135 10.84 -30.38 15.98
C ASP A 135 11.21 -28.95 15.66
N PHE A 136 11.16 -28.58 14.38
CA PHE A 136 11.57 -27.26 13.92
C PHE A 136 10.52 -26.61 13.01
N ASP A 137 10.37 -25.30 13.17
CA ASP A 137 9.52 -24.47 12.32
C ASP A 137 10.27 -23.90 11.11
N GLY A 138 9.52 -23.33 10.17
CA GLY A 138 10.06 -22.50 9.09
C GLY A 138 10.95 -23.24 8.08
N ILE A 139 10.35 -24.07 7.22
CA ILE A 139 11.07 -24.81 6.17
C ILE A 139 11.42 -23.90 4.99
N ARG A 140 12.69 -23.55 4.82
CA ARG A 140 13.22 -22.84 3.65
C ARG A 140 13.52 -23.83 2.52
N VAL A 141 13.19 -23.45 1.30
CA VAL A 141 13.52 -24.16 0.08
C VAL A 141 14.87 -23.68 -0.42
N LEU A 142 15.84 -24.60 -0.41
CA LEU A 142 17.19 -24.35 -0.92
C LEU A 142 17.24 -24.54 -2.44
N LYS A 143 16.48 -25.50 -2.97
CA LYS A 143 16.42 -25.83 -4.41
C LYS A 143 15.09 -25.40 -5.04
N LYS A 144 14.95 -24.10 -5.27
CA LYS A 144 13.69 -23.42 -5.64
C LYS A 144 13.03 -23.90 -6.92
N GLN A 145 13.84 -24.33 -7.90
CA GLN A 145 13.36 -24.81 -9.19
C GLN A 145 13.00 -26.30 -9.14
N HIS A 146 13.15 -26.96 -7.99
CA HIS A 146 12.83 -28.37 -7.86
C HIS A 146 11.32 -28.61 -8.00
N PRO A 147 10.87 -29.59 -8.82
CA PRO A 147 9.45 -29.81 -9.11
C PRO A 147 8.56 -30.03 -7.88
N LEU A 148 9.13 -30.60 -6.79
CA LEU A 148 8.41 -30.78 -5.52
C LEU A 148 7.86 -29.47 -4.93
N PHE A 149 8.43 -28.32 -5.30
CA PHE A 149 8.06 -27.00 -4.74
C PHE A 149 7.27 -26.13 -5.73
N ALA A 150 6.84 -26.68 -6.85
CA ALA A 150 6.06 -25.96 -7.85
C ALA A 150 4.70 -25.47 -7.32
N GLY A 151 4.13 -24.47 -7.99
CA GLY A 151 2.79 -23.98 -7.69
C GLY A 151 2.71 -23.14 -6.41
N ARG A 152 1.73 -23.45 -5.55
CA ARG A 152 1.44 -22.68 -4.32
C ARG A 152 2.12 -23.23 -3.06
N MET A 153 2.89 -24.31 -3.18
CA MET A 153 3.48 -25.00 -2.02
C MET A 153 4.61 -24.19 -1.36
N ALA A 154 5.50 -23.62 -2.17
CA ALA A 154 6.52 -22.70 -1.71
C ALA A 154 6.04 -21.26 -1.88
N SER A 155 6.38 -20.41 -0.92
CA SER A 155 6.12 -18.98 -1.03
C SER A 155 6.94 -18.36 -2.16
N ARG A 156 6.57 -17.16 -2.61
CA ARG A 156 7.39 -16.38 -3.55
C ARG A 156 8.58 -15.67 -2.85
N ASP A 157 8.85 -16.02 -1.60
CA ASP A 157 9.95 -15.45 -0.82
C ASP A 157 11.31 -15.85 -1.43
N ASN A 158 12.39 -15.17 -1.07
CA ASN A 158 13.74 -15.51 -1.49
C ASN A 158 14.67 -15.59 -0.25
N PRO A 159 15.06 -16.79 0.21
CA PRO A 159 14.65 -18.10 -0.32
C PRO A 159 13.16 -18.41 -0.07
N PRO A 160 12.48 -19.17 -0.96
CA PRO A 160 11.10 -19.61 -0.78
C PRO A 160 10.95 -20.40 0.51
N ILE A 161 9.78 -20.36 1.13
CA ILE A 161 9.49 -21.07 2.38
C ILE A 161 8.26 -21.93 2.14
N LEU A 162 8.27 -23.18 2.61
CA LEU A 162 7.09 -24.04 2.57
C LEU A 162 6.09 -23.58 3.63
N ARG A 163 4.87 -23.26 3.20
CA ARG A 163 3.79 -22.79 4.07
C ARG A 163 3.07 -23.97 4.69
N ILE A 164 3.71 -24.63 5.66
CA ILE A 164 3.15 -25.77 6.39
C ILE A 164 2.76 -25.30 7.79
N PRO A 165 1.45 -25.27 8.14
CA PRO A 165 1.02 -24.96 9.50
C PRO A 165 1.51 -26.00 10.51
N SER A 166 1.66 -25.59 11.77
CA SER A 166 1.86 -26.55 12.87
C SER A 166 0.68 -27.52 12.94
N HIS A 167 0.96 -28.78 13.27
CA HIS A 167 -0.04 -29.86 13.30
C HIS A 167 0.25 -30.77 14.49
N LEU A 168 -0.80 -31.29 15.13
CA LEU A 168 -0.68 -32.06 16.38
C LEU A 168 0.20 -31.36 17.44
N HIS A 169 0.09 -30.03 17.53
CA HIS A 169 0.86 -29.16 18.44
C HIS A 169 2.38 -29.14 18.21
N ARG A 170 2.85 -29.53 17.02
CA ARG A 170 4.28 -29.62 16.69
C ARG A 170 4.61 -28.86 15.39
N GLY A 171 5.84 -28.39 15.26
CA GLY A 171 6.35 -27.69 14.07
C GLY A 171 6.62 -28.64 12.88
N PRO A 172 6.57 -28.16 11.61
CA PRO A 172 6.53 -28.94 10.38
C PRO A 172 7.67 -29.94 10.15
N ASN A 173 8.84 -29.76 10.77
CA ASN A 173 10.01 -30.64 10.64
C ASN A 173 10.13 -31.53 11.87
N TRP A 174 9.82 -32.83 11.77
CA TRP A 174 9.91 -33.82 12.85
C TRP A 174 11.08 -34.76 12.66
N ASN A 175 11.87 -34.98 13.72
CA ASN A 175 12.98 -35.95 13.71
C ASN A 175 13.90 -35.72 12.49
N TRP A 176 14.45 -34.50 12.46
CA TRP A 176 15.30 -33.94 11.41
C TRP A 176 16.55 -34.78 11.13
N PHE A 177 17.28 -34.47 10.06
CA PHE A 177 18.48 -35.21 9.67
C PHE A 177 19.76 -34.57 10.19
N ASP A 178 20.45 -35.25 11.11
CA ASP A 178 21.72 -34.79 11.67
C ASP A 178 22.89 -35.12 10.73
N GLN A 179 23.50 -34.07 10.16
CA GLN A 179 24.66 -34.13 9.26
C GLN A 179 24.57 -35.24 8.17
N PRO A 180 23.53 -35.22 7.32
CA PRO A 180 23.37 -36.23 6.28
C PRO A 180 24.51 -36.15 5.26
N THR A 181 25.02 -37.30 4.84
CA THR A 181 26.10 -37.44 3.85
C THR A 181 25.62 -38.17 2.61
N GLY A 182 26.05 -37.67 1.45
CA GLY A 182 25.73 -38.27 0.15
C GLY A 182 24.34 -37.93 -0.40
N PHE A 183 23.66 -36.92 0.15
CA PHE A 183 22.37 -36.38 -0.32
C PHE A 183 22.49 -34.90 -0.71
N GLU A 184 21.60 -34.45 -1.58
CA GLU A 184 21.32 -33.03 -1.80
C GLU A 184 20.23 -32.56 -0.84
N VAL A 185 20.43 -31.42 -0.18
CA VAL A 185 19.41 -30.81 0.70
C VAL A 185 18.51 -29.92 -0.15
N LEU A 186 17.25 -30.31 -0.29
CA LEU A 186 16.25 -29.57 -1.08
C LEU A 186 15.58 -28.47 -0.27
N ALA A 187 15.35 -28.72 1.02
CA ALA A 187 14.75 -27.79 1.96
C ALA A 187 15.23 -28.05 3.40
N ALA A 188 15.31 -27.00 4.22
CA ALA A 188 15.81 -27.04 5.58
C ALA A 188 15.09 -26.04 6.50
N SER A 189 14.90 -26.38 7.77
CA SER A 189 14.54 -25.41 8.81
C SER A 189 15.74 -24.55 9.17
N SER A 190 15.49 -23.34 9.67
CA SER A 190 16.54 -22.49 10.23
C SER A 190 16.26 -22.29 11.72
N ALA A 191 17.11 -22.88 12.56
CA ALA A 191 17.10 -22.67 14.01
C ALA A 191 18.55 -22.44 14.46
N GLN A 192 18.76 -21.46 15.35
CA GLN A 192 20.07 -21.16 15.93
C GLN A 192 21.21 -21.00 14.90
N GLY A 193 20.90 -20.48 13.70
CA GLY A 193 21.90 -20.27 12.64
C GLY A 193 22.30 -21.52 11.84
N LEU A 194 21.81 -22.70 12.22
CA LEU A 194 22.04 -23.96 11.51
C LEU A 194 20.93 -24.21 10.47
N GLU A 195 21.33 -24.71 9.31
CA GLU A 195 20.40 -25.29 8.34
C GLU A 195 20.10 -26.73 8.75
N ILE A 196 18.90 -26.95 9.28
CA ILE A 196 18.42 -28.25 9.75
C ILE A 196 17.72 -28.96 8.59
N PRO A 197 18.34 -29.96 7.93
CA PRO A 197 17.82 -30.54 6.71
C PRO A 197 16.44 -31.19 6.93
N ALA A 198 15.48 -30.82 6.08
CA ALA A 198 14.09 -31.26 6.17
C ALA A 198 13.69 -32.19 5.02
N ILE A 199 14.21 -31.92 3.82
CA ILE A 199 13.98 -32.74 2.63
C ILE A 199 15.33 -33.01 1.97
N LEU A 200 15.69 -34.29 1.88
CA LEU A 200 16.90 -34.78 1.26
C LEU A 200 16.57 -35.55 -0.01
N GLU A 201 17.44 -35.42 -1.02
CA GLU A 201 17.33 -36.19 -2.25
C GLU A 201 18.64 -36.90 -2.61
N LYS A 202 18.52 -38.14 -3.09
CA LYS A 202 19.58 -38.87 -3.76
C LYS A 202 19.11 -39.46 -5.08
N SER A 203 19.82 -39.10 -6.15
CA SER A 203 19.77 -39.83 -7.42
C SER A 203 20.46 -41.19 -7.29
N TYR A 204 19.77 -42.27 -7.67
CA TYR A 204 20.33 -43.63 -7.65
C TYR A 204 19.88 -44.41 -8.89
N GLY A 205 20.80 -44.65 -9.82
CA GLY A 205 20.46 -45.18 -11.14
C GLY A 205 19.51 -44.24 -11.88
N LYS A 206 18.40 -44.77 -12.41
CA LYS A 206 17.34 -43.99 -13.06
C LYS A 206 16.30 -43.41 -12.08
N GLY A 207 16.34 -43.79 -10.81
CA GLY A 207 15.32 -43.41 -9.81
C GLY A 207 15.78 -42.32 -8.85
N ARG A 208 14.96 -42.12 -7.81
CA ARG A 208 15.16 -41.12 -6.74
C ARG A 208 14.85 -41.70 -5.37
N ILE A 209 15.64 -41.32 -4.37
CA ILE A 209 15.36 -41.54 -2.96
C ILE A 209 15.13 -40.16 -2.32
N LEU A 210 13.94 -39.96 -1.75
CA LEU A 210 13.57 -38.76 -1.01
C LEU A 210 13.39 -39.12 0.46
N LEU A 211 14.14 -38.45 1.34
CA LEU A 211 13.94 -38.55 2.77
C LEU A 211 13.35 -37.23 3.25
N CYS A 212 12.23 -37.32 3.95
CA CYS A 212 11.44 -36.17 4.37
C CYS A 212 11.21 -36.28 5.88
N SER A 213 11.56 -35.23 6.62
CA SER A 213 11.23 -35.14 8.05
C SER A 213 9.89 -34.45 8.29
N LEU A 214 9.14 -34.10 7.24
CA LEU A 214 7.83 -33.46 7.38
C LEU A 214 6.72 -34.46 7.71
N PHE A 215 5.67 -34.01 8.39
CA PHE A 215 4.52 -34.85 8.82
C PHE A 215 3.29 -34.79 7.91
N LEU A 216 3.45 -34.34 6.66
CA LEU A 216 2.36 -34.03 5.74
C LEU A 216 1.40 -35.22 5.48
N ASP A 217 1.78 -36.43 5.87
CA ASP A 217 0.99 -37.65 5.76
C ASP A 217 0.09 -37.96 6.97
N LYS A 218 0.14 -37.21 8.08
CA LYS A 218 -0.60 -37.52 9.33
C LYS A 218 -1.93 -36.76 9.50
N LEU A 219 -2.81 -36.79 8.50
CA LEU A 219 -4.03 -35.95 8.47
C LEU A 219 -5.33 -36.56 9.01
N TYR A 220 -5.45 -37.88 9.08
CA TYR A 220 -6.70 -38.58 9.35
C TYR A 220 -6.58 -39.59 10.49
N ASP A 221 -7.58 -39.59 11.37
CA ASP A 221 -7.67 -40.47 12.55
C ASP A 221 -8.15 -41.89 12.24
N GLY A 222 -8.35 -42.69 13.30
CA GLY A 222 -8.87 -44.06 13.28
C GLY A 222 -10.11 -44.29 12.42
N GLN A 223 -10.94 -43.25 12.34
CA GLN A 223 -12.29 -43.26 11.83
C GLN A 223 -12.39 -42.47 10.50
N GLY A 224 -11.26 -42.03 9.96
CA GLY A 224 -11.18 -41.23 8.73
C GLY A 224 -11.56 -39.76 8.92
N ARG A 225 -11.69 -39.28 10.16
CA ARG A 225 -11.95 -37.87 10.46
C ARG A 225 -10.66 -37.08 10.34
N ARG A 226 -10.79 -35.84 9.87
CA ARG A 226 -9.66 -34.94 9.65
C ARG A 226 -9.17 -34.36 10.99
N LEU A 227 -7.86 -34.40 11.21
CA LEU A 227 -7.19 -33.91 12.42
C LEU A 227 -6.69 -32.45 12.29
N GLY A 228 -6.45 -31.96 11.06
CA GLY A 228 -5.96 -30.60 10.78
C GLY A 228 -7.03 -29.68 10.17
N GLY A 229 -6.81 -28.36 10.24
CA GLY A 229 -7.64 -27.34 9.56
C GLY A 229 -7.41 -27.30 8.04
N GLU A 230 -8.25 -26.55 7.32
CA GLU A 230 -8.15 -26.41 5.84
C GLU A 230 -6.75 -26.01 5.34
N PRO A 231 -6.01 -25.06 5.96
CA PRO A 231 -4.67 -24.70 5.49
C PRO A 231 -3.64 -25.84 5.54
N MET A 232 -3.80 -26.79 6.47
CA MET A 232 -2.91 -27.94 6.60
C MET A 232 -3.22 -29.01 5.55
N GLU A 233 -4.51 -29.23 5.27
CA GLU A 233 -4.94 -30.13 4.19
C GLU A 233 -4.49 -29.60 2.81
N ASP A 234 -4.58 -28.29 2.57
CA ASP A 234 -4.10 -27.66 1.35
C ASP A 234 -2.58 -27.80 1.17
N ALA A 235 -1.80 -27.59 2.24
CA ALA A 235 -0.34 -27.74 2.19
C ALA A 235 0.07 -29.18 1.83
N ALA A 236 -0.57 -30.16 2.47
CA ALA A 236 -0.35 -31.57 2.19
C ALA A 236 -0.78 -31.96 0.76
N LEU A 237 -1.96 -31.51 0.30
CA LEU A 237 -2.44 -31.78 -1.05
C LEU A 237 -1.45 -31.25 -2.10
N ASN A 238 -0.99 -30.01 -1.96
CA ASN A 238 -0.02 -29.43 -2.89
C ASN A 238 1.29 -30.25 -2.95
N PHE A 239 1.81 -30.73 -1.81
CA PHE A 239 2.99 -31.59 -1.80
C PHE A 239 2.75 -32.92 -2.52
N PHE A 240 1.63 -33.58 -2.25
CA PHE A 240 1.32 -34.90 -2.83
C PHE A 240 0.96 -34.82 -4.32
N PHE A 241 0.37 -33.71 -4.79
CA PHE A 241 0.23 -33.42 -6.23
C PHE A 241 1.60 -33.27 -6.90
N ASN A 242 2.46 -32.41 -6.34
CA ASN A 242 3.82 -32.21 -6.86
C ASN A 242 4.65 -33.50 -6.83
N LEU A 243 4.49 -34.34 -5.80
CA LEU A 243 5.16 -35.65 -5.69
C LEU A 243 4.68 -36.63 -6.77
N GLY A 244 3.39 -36.63 -7.09
CA GLY A 244 2.82 -37.40 -8.19
C GLY A 244 3.42 -37.02 -9.54
N ASP A 245 3.45 -35.71 -9.83
CA ASP A 245 4.06 -35.16 -11.05
C ASP A 245 5.58 -35.46 -11.09
N TYR A 246 6.26 -35.37 -9.95
CA TYR A 246 7.68 -35.68 -9.85
C TYR A 246 7.97 -37.16 -10.16
N ALA A 247 7.18 -38.09 -9.59
CA ALA A 247 7.30 -39.51 -9.88
C ALA A 247 7.05 -39.83 -11.36
N TRP A 248 6.15 -39.09 -12.01
CA TRP A 248 5.94 -39.18 -13.45
C TRP A 248 7.16 -38.71 -14.24
N MET A 249 7.75 -37.55 -13.88
CA MET A 249 8.94 -37.02 -14.54
C MET A 249 10.13 -37.98 -14.49
N VAL A 250 10.36 -38.62 -13.33
CA VAL A 250 11.42 -39.62 -13.14
C VAL A 250 11.16 -40.86 -14.00
N LYS A 251 9.91 -41.34 -14.06
CA LYS A 251 9.52 -42.47 -14.91
C LYS A 251 9.77 -42.19 -16.39
N GLU A 252 9.46 -40.97 -16.85
CA GLU A 252 9.65 -40.54 -18.25
C GLU A 252 11.11 -40.15 -18.58
N GLY A 253 12.01 -40.15 -17.60
CA GLY A 253 13.43 -39.86 -17.80
C GLY A 253 13.74 -38.40 -18.16
N ARG A 254 12.90 -37.44 -17.72
CA ARG A 254 13.15 -36.01 -17.92
C ARG A 254 14.28 -35.52 -17.00
N GLU A 255 15.20 -34.69 -17.52
CA GLU A 255 16.28 -34.09 -16.72
C GLU A 255 15.73 -33.13 -15.64
N VAL A 256 16.29 -33.23 -14.44
CA VAL A 256 16.03 -32.33 -13.30
C VAL A 256 17.31 -31.51 -13.10
N VAL A 257 17.33 -30.27 -13.58
CA VAL A 257 18.54 -29.42 -13.56
C VAL A 257 18.69 -28.75 -12.19
N ALA A 258 19.80 -29.02 -11.48
CA ALA A 258 20.23 -28.26 -10.32
C ALA A 258 21.22 -27.18 -10.76
N ALA A 259 20.94 -25.90 -10.51
CA ALA A 259 21.87 -24.81 -10.78
C ALA A 259 22.81 -24.60 -9.57
N GLU A 260 24.12 -24.64 -9.82
CA GLU A 260 25.19 -24.21 -8.90
C GLU A 260 25.26 -22.68 -8.81
N LEU A 261 25.61 -22.16 -7.64
CA LEU A 261 25.96 -20.76 -7.43
C LEU A 261 27.24 -20.71 -6.59
N ASP A 262 28.24 -20.07 -7.19
CA ASP A 262 29.62 -19.86 -6.74
C ASP A 262 29.64 -19.02 -5.44
N LEU A 263 30.24 -19.54 -4.37
CA LEU A 263 30.45 -18.83 -3.11
C LEU A 263 31.93 -18.43 -3.00
N ALA A 264 32.20 -17.13 -3.22
CA ALA A 264 33.44 -16.52 -2.80
C ALA A 264 33.49 -16.46 -1.26
N SER A 265 34.48 -17.13 -0.66
CA SER A 265 34.80 -17.04 0.76
C SER A 265 35.33 -15.64 1.12
N PRO A 266 34.97 -15.14 2.31
CA PRO A 266 35.96 -14.56 3.20
C PRO A 266 35.94 -15.24 4.58
N GLY A 267 37.13 -15.41 5.14
CA GLY A 267 37.42 -16.28 6.29
C GLY A 267 36.85 -15.87 7.64
N ASP A 268 36.93 -16.86 8.54
CA ASP A 268 36.81 -16.72 10.00
C ASP A 268 37.71 -15.60 10.56
N PRO A 269 37.27 -14.94 11.63
CA PRO A 269 37.59 -15.45 12.97
C PRO A 269 36.36 -15.67 13.86
N ALA A 270 36.54 -16.63 14.77
CA ALA A 270 35.74 -16.98 15.95
C ALA A 270 35.39 -15.76 16.84
N ASP A 271 34.38 -15.75 17.71
CA ASP A 271 34.05 -16.71 18.77
C ASP A 271 32.56 -16.64 19.17
N ASP A 272 32.10 -17.76 19.74
CA ASP A 272 31.02 -17.97 20.71
C ASP A 272 29.58 -17.48 20.39
N LEU A 273 28.62 -18.41 20.43
CA LEU A 273 27.53 -18.33 21.40
C LEU A 273 26.71 -19.63 21.48
N GLU A 274 26.55 -20.08 22.72
CA GLU A 274 25.92 -21.31 23.21
C GLU A 274 24.41 -21.40 22.90
N GLU A 275 23.90 -22.63 22.99
CA GLU A 275 22.48 -22.99 23.03
C GLU A 275 21.74 -22.33 24.20
N ASP A 276 20.46 -21.99 24.03
CA ASP A 276 19.46 -21.88 25.10
C ASP A 276 18.12 -22.31 24.45
N GLU A 277 17.46 -23.39 24.90
CA GLU A 277 16.57 -23.44 26.07
C GLU A 277 15.58 -22.25 26.11
N GLY A 278 14.28 -22.51 26.32
CA GLY A 278 13.26 -21.43 26.33
C GLY A 278 13.69 -20.26 27.22
N PRO A 279 13.42 -18.98 26.84
CA PRO A 279 14.32 -17.86 27.07
C PRO A 279 14.77 -17.84 28.52
N THR A 280 15.96 -18.37 28.73
CA THR A 280 16.67 -18.28 29.97
C THR A 280 16.75 -16.80 30.32
N LEU A 281 16.21 -16.43 31.48
CA LEU A 281 16.27 -15.05 31.95
C LEU A 281 17.72 -14.75 32.28
N LEU A 282 18.41 -14.07 31.37
CA LEU A 282 19.78 -13.63 31.55
C LEU A 282 19.74 -12.21 32.08
N GLU A 283 20.30 -12.03 33.27
CA GLU A 283 20.49 -10.72 33.89
C GLU A 283 21.94 -10.28 33.71
N ALA A 284 22.13 -9.00 33.37
CA ALA A 284 23.44 -8.38 33.31
C ALA A 284 23.45 -7.08 34.12
N ARG A 285 24.56 -6.86 34.84
CA ARG A 285 24.83 -5.59 35.51
C ARG A 285 25.50 -4.65 34.52
N ILE A 286 24.76 -3.68 34.01
CA ILE A 286 25.33 -2.62 33.18
C ILE A 286 25.96 -1.56 34.09
N ARG A 287 27.18 -1.14 33.78
CA ARG A 287 27.83 0.00 34.45
C ARG A 287 28.65 0.81 33.44
N GLY A 288 28.87 2.07 33.76
CA GLY A 288 29.71 2.93 32.92
C GLY A 288 29.45 4.40 33.16
N SER A 289 29.85 5.25 32.23
CA SER A 289 29.64 6.68 32.35
C SER A 289 29.16 7.38 31.08
N VAL A 290 28.53 8.54 31.31
CA VAL A 290 28.14 9.50 30.29
C VAL A 290 29.03 10.72 30.46
N TYR A 291 29.65 11.18 29.39
CA TYR A 291 30.59 12.30 29.39
C TYR A 291 30.39 13.18 28.14
N TRP A 292 30.95 14.38 28.19
CA TRP A 292 30.95 15.31 27.05
C TRP A 292 32.16 15.02 26.16
N ASP A 293 31.89 14.35 25.05
CA ASP A 293 32.90 13.99 24.04
C ASP A 293 33.20 15.20 23.15
N GLN A 294 34.28 15.91 23.47
CA GLN A 294 34.59 17.19 22.84
C GLN A 294 35.24 17.02 21.46
N ASN A 295 36.01 15.95 21.28
CA ASN A 295 36.74 15.67 20.04
C ASN A 295 35.99 14.69 19.11
N ARG A 296 34.86 14.16 19.57
CA ARG A 296 33.94 13.25 18.85
C ARG A 296 34.59 11.93 18.46
N ASN A 297 35.58 11.47 19.22
CA ASN A 297 36.28 10.21 18.93
C ASN A 297 35.57 8.98 19.53
N GLY A 298 34.53 9.19 20.35
CA GLY A 298 33.78 8.11 20.99
C GLY A 298 34.55 7.36 22.10
N GLN A 299 35.69 7.89 22.52
CA GLN A 299 36.52 7.37 23.61
C GLN A 299 36.60 8.43 24.71
N ARG A 300 36.72 7.99 25.96
CA ARG A 300 36.78 8.92 27.09
C ARG A 300 38.21 9.38 27.30
N ASP A 301 38.49 10.66 27.05
CA ASP A 301 39.82 11.24 27.16
C ASP A 301 40.10 11.93 28.50
N SER A 302 41.39 12.03 28.85
CA SER A 302 41.84 12.77 30.03
C SER A 302 41.59 14.27 29.84
N GLY A 303 40.46 14.77 30.36
CA GLY A 303 40.02 16.16 30.23
C GLY A 303 38.53 16.29 29.94
N GLU A 304 37.86 15.22 29.55
CA GLU A 304 36.44 15.22 29.28
C GLU A 304 35.62 15.20 30.57
N ILE A 305 34.65 16.10 30.64
CA ILE A 305 33.83 16.31 31.83
C ILE A 305 32.63 15.37 31.85
N PRO A 306 32.22 14.87 33.03
CA PRO A 306 31.03 14.05 33.14
C PRO A 306 29.76 14.77 32.70
N ALA A 307 28.84 14.04 32.06
CA ALA A 307 27.51 14.52 31.73
C ALA A 307 26.56 14.17 32.89
N GLN A 308 26.24 15.17 33.70
CA GLN A 308 25.45 15.02 34.92
C GLN A 308 23.97 14.77 34.64
N GLY A 309 23.37 13.80 35.34
CA GLY A 309 21.92 13.65 35.47
C GLY A 309 21.18 13.25 34.18
N ILE A 310 21.89 12.71 33.20
CA ILE A 310 21.33 12.19 31.95
C ILE A 310 20.44 10.98 32.23
N TRP A 311 19.29 10.93 31.56
CA TRP A 311 18.35 9.81 31.68
C TRP A 311 18.72 8.67 30.75
N LEU A 312 18.57 7.44 31.22
CA LEU A 312 18.81 6.19 30.52
C LEU A 312 17.55 5.33 30.51
N SER A 313 17.38 4.55 29.45
CA SER A 313 16.25 3.63 29.25
C SER A 313 16.66 2.37 28.53
N ASP A 314 16.03 1.25 28.89
CA ASP A 314 16.10 -0.06 28.21
C ASP A 314 14.80 -0.38 27.43
N GLY A 315 13.82 0.54 27.47
CA GLY A 315 12.50 0.40 26.85
C GLY A 315 11.41 -0.02 27.82
N ARG A 316 11.77 -0.39 29.05
CA ARG A 316 10.83 -0.76 30.12
C ARG A 316 10.94 0.18 31.32
N ARG A 317 12.16 0.62 31.63
CA ARG A 317 12.51 1.41 32.82
C ARG A 317 13.24 2.68 32.41
N LEU A 318 13.20 3.67 33.29
CA LEU A 318 13.85 4.96 33.14
C LEU A 318 14.59 5.34 34.42
N TRP A 319 15.88 5.69 34.33
CA TRP A 319 16.70 6.09 35.49
C TRP A 319 17.76 7.14 35.11
N ARG A 320 18.37 7.81 36.09
CA ARG A 320 19.39 8.86 35.86
C ARG A 320 20.79 8.37 36.20
N CYS A 321 21.80 8.87 35.49
CA CYS A 321 23.18 8.79 35.95
C CYS A 321 23.43 9.73 37.15
N THR A 322 24.49 9.45 37.91
CA THR A 322 24.93 10.26 39.05
C THR A 322 25.44 11.64 38.60
N PRO A 323 25.66 12.58 39.53
CA PRO A 323 26.33 13.85 39.23
C PRO A 323 27.68 13.70 38.52
N GLU A 324 28.40 12.61 38.78
CA GLU A 324 29.68 12.26 38.15
C GLU A 324 29.51 11.53 36.82
N GLY A 325 28.29 11.55 36.25
CA GLY A 325 27.95 10.92 34.98
C GLY A 325 27.94 9.39 35.01
N LYS A 326 28.09 8.76 36.19
CA LYS A 326 28.16 7.30 36.30
C LYS A 326 26.77 6.69 36.35
N PHE A 327 26.60 5.49 35.82
CA PHE A 327 25.39 4.72 35.99
C PHE A 327 25.71 3.27 36.27
N GLU A 328 24.81 2.62 36.99
CA GLU A 328 24.89 1.21 37.28
C GLU A 328 23.47 0.68 37.48
N GLN A 329 23.12 -0.39 36.76
CA GLN A 329 21.79 -0.98 36.83
C GLN A 329 21.81 -2.46 36.43
N THR A 330 20.80 -3.22 36.86
CA THR A 330 20.58 -4.60 36.36
C THR A 330 19.49 -4.60 35.29
N VAL A 331 19.81 -5.18 34.14
CA VAL A 331 18.94 -5.32 32.96
C VAL A 331 18.79 -6.80 32.58
N ASP A 332 17.71 -7.13 31.88
CA ASP A 332 17.43 -8.48 31.42
C ASP A 332 17.33 -8.57 29.89
N ASN A 333 17.52 -9.78 29.36
CA ASN A 333 17.40 -10.08 27.93
C ASN A 333 15.94 -10.10 27.42
N GLN A 334 14.95 -9.77 28.26
CA GLN A 334 13.53 -9.65 27.87
C GLN A 334 13.15 -8.22 27.45
N GLY A 335 14.06 -7.25 27.64
CA GLY A 335 13.90 -5.89 27.16
C GLY A 335 14.09 -5.73 25.64
N SER A 336 14.30 -4.49 25.19
CA SER A 336 14.52 -4.17 23.78
C SER A 336 15.82 -4.74 23.19
N GLY A 337 16.75 -5.19 24.04
CA GLY A 337 18.13 -5.54 23.68
C GLY A 337 19.03 -4.31 23.44
N LEU A 338 18.56 -3.10 23.79
CA LEU A 338 19.31 -1.86 23.67
C LEU A 338 19.29 -1.09 25.00
N LEU A 339 20.35 -0.31 25.24
CA LEU A 339 20.39 0.75 26.24
C LEU A 339 20.56 2.09 25.52
N TRP A 340 19.74 3.09 25.87
CA TRP A 340 19.86 4.42 25.28
C TRP A 340 19.68 5.56 26.27
N LEU A 341 20.17 6.72 25.87
CA LEU A 341 20.08 7.98 26.58
C LEU A 341 18.93 8.82 26.03
N ARG A 342 18.30 9.60 26.92
CA ARG A 342 17.60 10.80 26.49
C ARG A 342 18.64 11.82 26.07
N VAL A 343 18.61 12.25 24.82
CA VAL A 343 19.53 13.29 24.34
C VAL A 343 19.11 14.64 24.96
N PRO A 344 19.97 15.27 25.78
CA PRO A 344 19.61 16.51 26.47
C PRO A 344 19.66 17.72 25.51
N GLU A 345 19.01 18.83 25.90
CA GLU A 345 18.86 20.02 25.07
C GLU A 345 20.18 20.73 24.70
N ASN A 346 21.26 20.45 25.43
CA ASN A 346 22.59 20.99 25.21
C ASN A 346 23.53 20.02 24.46
N ALA A 347 23.04 18.85 24.04
CA ALA A 347 23.77 17.92 23.18
C ALA A 347 23.26 17.97 21.74
N SER A 348 24.16 17.71 20.78
CA SER A 348 23.79 17.51 19.38
C SER A 348 22.87 16.30 19.25
N LEU A 349 21.80 16.40 18.47
CA LEU A 349 20.91 15.26 18.19
C LEU A 349 21.59 14.14 17.38
N GLN A 350 22.74 14.43 16.78
CA GLN A 350 23.61 13.44 16.11
C GLN A 350 24.50 12.67 17.09
N SER A 351 24.51 13.02 18.38
CA SER A 351 25.30 12.30 19.39
C SER A 351 24.92 10.81 19.38
N PRO A 352 25.90 9.90 19.54
CA PRO A 352 25.61 8.49 19.75
C PRO A 352 24.85 8.34 21.07
N PHE A 353 23.60 7.92 20.99
CA PHE A 353 22.70 7.90 22.14
C PHE A 353 22.21 6.51 22.52
N TRP A 354 22.57 5.46 21.79
CA TRP A 354 22.15 4.09 22.08
C TRP A 354 23.28 3.10 21.83
N LYS A 355 23.22 1.95 22.49
CA LYS A 355 24.13 0.82 22.32
C LYS A 355 23.37 -0.49 22.43
N VAL A 356 23.89 -1.53 21.77
CA VAL A 356 23.37 -2.90 21.90
C VAL A 356 23.79 -3.47 23.24
N LEU A 357 22.87 -4.16 23.90
CA LEU A 357 23.16 -4.98 25.07
C LEU A 357 23.49 -6.38 24.57
N ASP A 358 24.75 -6.77 24.74
CA ASP A 358 25.21 -8.12 24.40
C ASP A 358 25.17 -8.98 25.64
N PHE A 359 24.37 -10.05 25.60
CA PHE A 359 24.21 -10.99 26.70
C PHE A 359 25.05 -12.26 26.47
N SER A 360 25.96 -12.24 25.49
CA SER A 360 26.80 -13.39 25.14
C SER A 360 27.48 -14.05 26.35
N ASP A 361 27.98 -13.21 27.26
CA ASP A 361 28.77 -13.66 28.40
C ASP A 361 27.93 -13.85 29.68
N ALA A 362 26.62 -13.60 29.62
CA ALA A 362 25.72 -13.72 30.76
C ALA A 362 25.27 -15.19 30.94
N ARG A 363 25.34 -15.71 32.17
CA ARG A 363 24.91 -17.08 32.49
C ARG A 363 23.85 -17.08 33.60
N VAL A 364 23.03 -18.13 33.64
CA VAL A 364 21.99 -18.32 34.67
C VAL A 364 22.60 -18.30 36.07
N GLY A 365 22.15 -17.37 36.91
CA GLY A 365 22.61 -17.25 38.29
C GLY A 365 23.96 -16.54 38.49
N ALA A 366 24.60 -16.02 37.42
CA ALA A 366 25.81 -15.21 37.49
C ALA A 366 25.73 -14.02 36.52
N ALA A 367 25.35 -12.84 37.03
CA ALA A 367 25.20 -11.64 36.22
C ALA A 367 26.54 -11.14 35.66
N ALA A 368 26.70 -11.17 34.33
CA ALA A 368 27.83 -10.55 33.65
C ALA A 368 27.81 -9.02 33.84
N THR A 369 28.98 -8.39 33.91
CA THR A 369 29.07 -6.92 34.00
C THR A 369 29.38 -6.35 32.62
N LEU A 370 28.47 -5.54 32.09
CA LEU A 370 28.61 -4.88 30.79
C LEU A 370 29.09 -3.43 31.00
N GLU A 371 30.29 -3.12 30.51
CA GLU A 371 30.89 -1.78 30.58
C GLU A 371 30.47 -0.94 29.37
N MET A 372 29.85 0.21 29.60
CA MET A 372 29.29 1.03 28.52
C MET A 372 29.55 2.52 28.72
N GLU A 373 30.28 3.12 27.80
CA GLU A 373 30.61 4.54 27.83
C GLU A 373 29.83 5.33 26.76
N PHE A 374 29.20 6.45 27.13
CA PHE A 374 28.46 7.31 26.21
C PHE A 374 29.07 8.71 26.11
N GLY A 375 29.59 9.05 24.93
CA GLY A 375 30.08 10.38 24.61
C GLY A 375 29.01 11.26 23.95
N LEU A 376 28.51 12.28 24.67
CA LEU A 376 27.59 13.26 24.12
C LEU A 376 28.34 14.40 23.44
N TRP A 377 27.95 14.76 22.23
CA TRP A 377 28.58 15.84 21.49
C TRP A 377 27.99 17.18 21.90
N PRO A 378 28.82 18.19 22.27
CA PRO A 378 28.32 19.52 22.53
C PRO A 378 27.77 20.17 21.26
N LEU A 379 26.77 21.04 21.41
CA LEU A 379 26.23 21.84 20.31
C LEU A 379 27.30 22.77 19.73
N SER A 380 27.41 22.80 18.40
CA SER A 380 28.20 23.84 17.70
C SER A 380 27.58 25.23 17.89
N SER A 381 28.37 26.29 17.66
CA SER A 381 27.90 27.68 17.76
C SER A 381 26.66 27.96 16.89
N GLU A 382 26.60 27.35 15.70
CA GLU A 382 25.46 27.46 14.79
C GLU A 382 24.22 26.77 15.36
N GLN A 383 24.35 25.53 15.85
CA GLN A 383 23.25 24.82 16.50
C GLN A 383 22.75 25.55 17.76
N GLN A 384 23.67 26.12 18.56
CA GLN A 384 23.30 26.96 19.71
C GLN A 384 22.53 28.22 19.29
N GLN A 385 22.86 28.82 18.15
CA GLN A 385 22.12 29.97 17.62
C GLN A 385 20.73 29.56 17.12
N LEU A 386 20.62 28.44 16.40
CA LEU A 386 19.35 27.88 15.94
C LEU A 386 18.44 27.50 17.13
N TYR A 387 18.97 26.86 18.16
CA TYR A 387 18.20 26.46 19.36
C TYR A 387 17.70 27.66 20.17
N ARG A 388 18.41 28.80 20.10
CA ARG A 388 18.00 30.08 20.72
C ARG A 388 16.92 30.82 19.94
N GLN A 389 16.62 30.43 18.70
CA GLN A 389 15.54 31.06 17.94
C GLN A 389 14.20 30.86 18.66
N ALA A 390 13.31 31.85 18.54
CA ALA A 390 12.02 31.80 19.20
C ALA A 390 11.16 30.64 18.67
N GLU A 391 11.23 30.40 17.37
CA GLU A 391 10.55 29.30 16.68
C GLU A 391 11.54 28.17 16.38
N LYS A 392 11.13 26.94 16.67
CA LYS A 392 11.92 25.72 16.44
C LYS A 392 11.30 25.02 15.25
N PHE A 393 12.11 24.63 14.28
CA PHE A 393 11.60 24.14 12.99
C PHE A 393 12.07 22.72 12.70
N PHE A 394 11.16 21.84 12.26
CA PHE A 394 11.49 20.46 11.86
C PHE A 394 10.67 20.03 10.64
N LEU A 395 11.17 18.99 9.95
CA LEU A 395 10.43 18.33 8.87
C LEU A 395 9.92 16.97 9.31
N TYR A 396 8.71 16.61 8.91
CA TYR A 396 8.12 15.29 9.18
C TYR A 396 7.60 14.65 7.90
N GLY A 397 8.07 13.43 7.60
CA GLY A 397 7.61 12.62 6.49
C GLY A 397 7.16 11.25 6.95
N SER A 398 6.22 10.62 6.27
CA SER A 398 5.81 9.25 6.56
C SER A 398 5.68 8.37 5.31
N GLU A 399 5.66 7.04 5.48
CA GLU A 399 5.46 6.07 4.39
C GLU A 399 6.44 6.26 3.22
N LEU A 400 7.74 6.21 3.50
CA LEU A 400 8.75 6.20 2.45
C LEU A 400 8.59 4.96 1.56
N GLY A 401 8.36 3.82 2.19
CA GLY A 401 8.09 2.53 1.57
C GLY A 401 9.04 2.19 0.44
N LEU A 402 10.34 2.33 0.69
CA LEU A 402 11.41 2.05 -0.27
C LEU A 402 11.39 0.56 -0.65
N ARG A 403 11.33 0.28 -1.95
CA ARG A 403 11.15 -1.09 -2.49
C ARG A 403 12.35 -1.61 -3.27
N ASP A 404 13.14 -0.71 -3.82
CA ASP A 404 14.22 -1.04 -4.75
C ASP A 404 15.21 0.12 -4.87
N ARG A 405 16.17 -0.03 -5.81
CA ARG A 405 17.17 0.99 -6.09
C ARG A 405 16.60 2.25 -6.74
N GLN A 406 15.50 2.15 -7.49
CA GLN A 406 14.86 3.31 -8.10
C GLN A 406 14.20 4.19 -7.02
N GLY A 407 13.53 3.55 -6.06
CA GLY A 407 13.01 4.21 -4.86
C GLY A 407 14.12 4.88 -4.03
N LYS A 408 15.31 4.27 -3.93
CA LYS A 408 16.49 4.91 -3.31
C LYS A 408 16.86 6.22 -4.00
N THR A 409 16.97 6.20 -5.33
CA THR A 409 17.32 7.40 -6.11
C THR A 409 16.27 8.50 -5.95
N ALA A 410 14.98 8.15 -5.99
CA ALA A 410 13.89 9.10 -5.76
C ALA A 410 13.97 9.73 -4.36
N LEU A 411 14.24 8.92 -3.32
CA LEU A 411 14.41 9.40 -1.94
C LEU A 411 15.60 10.34 -1.79
N MET A 412 16.74 10.07 -2.44
CA MET A 412 17.89 10.97 -2.41
C MET A 412 17.57 12.32 -3.05
N GLN A 413 16.84 12.33 -4.17
CA GLN A 413 16.37 13.56 -4.81
C GLN A 413 15.40 14.34 -3.90
N ASP A 414 14.49 13.63 -3.23
CA ASP A 414 13.57 14.21 -2.24
C ASP A 414 14.32 14.87 -1.07
N ILE A 415 15.34 14.18 -0.54
CA ILE A 415 16.20 14.70 0.51
C ILE A 415 16.93 15.96 0.06
N ALA A 416 17.53 15.94 -1.15
CA ALA A 416 18.28 17.07 -1.68
C ALA A 416 17.38 18.32 -1.87
N GLU A 417 16.19 18.14 -2.45
CA GLU A 417 15.22 19.22 -2.66
C GLU A 417 14.70 19.78 -1.32
N ALA A 418 14.34 18.91 -0.37
CA ALA A 418 13.89 19.34 0.94
C ALA A 418 14.99 20.11 1.71
N LYS A 419 16.26 19.69 1.62
CA LYS A 419 17.40 20.42 2.18
C LYS A 419 17.54 21.82 1.57
N GLN A 420 17.39 21.96 0.26
CA GLN A 420 17.46 23.25 -0.43
C GLN A 420 16.34 24.20 0.00
N ARG A 421 15.12 23.68 0.15
CA ARG A 421 13.92 24.48 0.45
C ARG A 421 13.74 24.78 1.94
N ALA A 422 14.33 23.97 2.81
CA ALA A 422 14.18 24.04 4.26
C ALA A 422 15.51 23.82 5.01
N PRO A 423 16.59 24.57 4.69
CA PRO A 423 17.91 24.37 5.28
C PRO A 423 17.96 24.63 6.80
N GLN A 424 16.98 25.35 7.35
CA GLN A 424 16.88 25.69 8.77
C GLN A 424 16.25 24.60 9.66
N ALA A 425 15.93 23.43 9.11
CA ALA A 425 15.36 22.32 9.88
C ALA A 425 16.33 21.80 10.95
N LEU A 426 15.90 21.82 12.22
CA LEU A 426 16.70 21.37 13.36
C LEU A 426 16.91 19.85 13.35
N PHE A 427 15.89 19.11 12.95
CA PHE A 427 15.88 17.65 12.81
C PHE A 427 14.76 17.24 11.88
N TRP A 428 14.84 16.02 11.37
CA TRP A 428 13.82 15.39 10.56
C TRP A 428 13.23 14.20 11.31
N VAL A 429 11.94 13.94 11.08
CA VAL A 429 11.27 12.75 11.57
C VAL A 429 10.80 11.95 10.36
N PHE A 430 11.12 10.65 10.33
CA PHE A 430 10.60 9.72 9.35
C PHE A 430 9.78 8.63 10.05
N GLY A 431 8.49 8.61 9.78
CA GLY A 431 7.55 7.66 10.37
C GLY A 431 6.91 6.71 9.35
N GLY A 432 6.16 5.74 9.83
CA GLY A 432 5.45 4.80 8.96
C GLY A 432 6.34 3.67 8.47
N GLU A 433 5.90 3.00 7.39
CA GLU A 433 6.69 1.95 6.75
C GLU A 433 7.83 2.57 5.91
N LEU A 434 9.05 2.52 6.44
CA LEU A 434 10.27 3.02 5.80
C LEU A 434 10.64 2.18 4.59
N VAL A 435 10.52 0.85 4.69
CA VAL A 435 10.85 -0.10 3.62
C VAL A 435 9.72 -1.07 3.36
N GLN A 436 9.53 -1.47 2.10
CA GLN A 436 8.48 -2.41 1.70
C GLN A 436 9.04 -3.48 0.76
N GLY A 437 8.88 -4.74 1.16
CA GLY A 437 9.35 -5.89 0.39
C GLY A 437 9.82 -7.02 1.28
N VAL A 438 10.12 -8.17 0.68
CA VAL A 438 10.49 -9.40 1.40
C VAL A 438 11.94 -9.42 1.89
N SER A 439 12.82 -8.59 1.33
CA SER A 439 14.26 -8.51 1.68
C SER A 439 14.58 -7.25 2.50
N LYS A 440 13.97 -7.12 3.69
CA LYS A 440 14.09 -5.91 4.52
C LYS A 440 15.53 -5.51 4.85
N GLU A 441 16.44 -6.45 5.06
CA GLU A 441 17.85 -6.15 5.33
C GLU A 441 18.50 -5.33 4.21
N LYS A 442 18.36 -5.78 2.96
CA LYS A 442 18.89 -5.07 1.79
C LYS A 442 18.22 -3.70 1.61
N LEU A 443 16.92 -3.62 1.86
CA LEU A 443 16.17 -2.36 1.73
C LEU A 443 16.54 -1.36 2.83
N PHE A 444 16.75 -1.80 4.07
CA PHE A 444 17.28 -0.96 5.13
C PHE A 444 18.72 -0.51 4.84
N GLY A 445 19.52 -1.35 4.16
CA GLY A 445 20.82 -0.94 3.63
C GLY A 445 20.72 0.19 2.60
N LEU A 446 19.85 0.05 1.60
CA LEU A 446 19.61 1.11 0.60
C LEU A 446 19.05 2.39 1.24
N TYR A 447 18.16 2.25 2.22
CA TYR A 447 17.64 3.38 2.98
C TYR A 447 18.77 4.08 3.75
N GLN A 448 19.59 3.33 4.50
CA GLN A 448 20.74 3.87 5.21
C GLN A 448 21.73 4.57 4.26
N GLU A 449 22.00 4.00 3.08
CA GLU A 449 22.80 4.65 2.03
C GLU A 449 22.18 5.98 1.58
N ALA A 450 20.87 6.04 1.35
CA ALA A 450 20.20 7.29 0.95
C ALA A 450 20.30 8.38 2.03
N LEU A 451 20.34 7.98 3.30
CA LEU A 451 20.48 8.90 4.43
C LEU A 451 21.91 9.38 4.68
N GLN A 452 22.94 8.76 4.10
CA GLN A 452 24.34 9.17 4.31
C GLN A 452 24.61 10.61 3.86
N GLU A 453 23.88 11.10 2.87
CA GLU A 453 23.98 12.48 2.38
C GLU A 453 23.24 13.48 3.27
N LEU A 454 22.47 13.02 4.28
CA LEU A 454 21.71 13.88 5.17
C LEU A 454 22.54 14.25 6.42
N GLU A 455 23.06 15.48 6.42
CA GLU A 455 23.77 16.07 7.56
C GLU A 455 22.84 16.58 8.68
N VAL A 456 21.53 16.45 8.51
CA VAL A 456 20.50 16.83 9.49
C VAL A 456 20.12 15.60 10.32
N PRO A 457 20.01 15.70 11.66
CA PRO A 457 19.66 14.55 12.50
C PRO A 457 18.27 14.00 12.18
N ILE A 458 18.14 12.68 12.11
CA ILE A 458 16.87 11.97 11.85
C ILE A 458 16.41 11.22 13.09
N ARG A 459 15.10 11.28 13.35
CA ARG A 459 14.40 10.41 14.31
C ARG A 459 13.40 9.54 13.58
N HIS A 460 13.36 8.26 13.93
CA HIS A 460 12.51 7.27 13.26
C HIS A 460 11.29 6.94 14.12
N VAL A 461 10.16 6.74 13.47
CA VAL A 461 8.90 6.27 14.07
C VAL A 461 8.43 5.05 13.26
N PRO A 462 9.14 3.91 13.36
CA PRO A 462 8.94 2.78 12.46
C PRO A 462 7.54 2.18 12.58
N GLY A 463 6.96 1.81 11.43
CA GLY A 463 5.67 1.13 11.38
C GLY A 463 5.74 -0.34 11.84
N PRO A 464 4.60 -0.97 12.14
CA PRO A 464 4.53 -2.36 12.59
C PRO A 464 5.18 -3.36 11.63
N SER A 465 5.14 -3.16 10.31
CA SER A 465 5.80 -4.12 9.42
C SER A 465 7.31 -3.99 9.46
N ASP A 466 7.88 -2.78 9.63
CA ASP A 466 9.32 -2.59 9.85
C ASP A 466 9.84 -3.28 11.09
N LEU A 467 8.99 -3.41 12.11
CA LEU A 467 9.30 -4.09 13.36
C LEU A 467 8.79 -5.54 13.41
N ALA A 468 8.18 -6.07 12.35
CA ALA A 468 7.73 -7.46 12.30
C ALA A 468 8.87 -8.44 11.92
N ARG A 469 8.91 -9.62 12.57
CA ARG A 469 9.90 -10.71 12.35
C ARG A 469 11.36 -10.24 12.54
N LEU A 470 12.26 -10.58 11.61
CA LEU A 470 13.69 -10.16 11.58
C LEU A 470 13.85 -8.62 11.50
N GLY A 471 12.79 -7.88 11.15
CA GLY A 471 12.83 -6.43 10.95
C GLY A 471 13.23 -5.64 12.19
N ALA A 472 12.72 -5.97 13.38
CA ALA A 472 13.03 -5.23 14.61
C ALA A 472 14.52 -5.29 14.97
N SER A 473 15.13 -6.47 14.94
CA SER A 473 16.57 -6.61 15.22
C SER A 473 17.45 -5.86 14.21
N GLN A 474 17.10 -5.94 12.93
CA GLN A 474 17.83 -5.29 11.83
C GLN A 474 17.65 -3.77 11.83
N PHE A 475 16.47 -3.30 12.23
CA PHE A 475 16.19 -1.89 12.47
C PHE A 475 16.97 -1.38 13.68
N ARG A 476 16.86 -2.05 14.84
CA ARG A 476 17.54 -1.69 16.10
C ARG A 476 19.04 -1.53 15.91
N ARG A 477 19.68 -2.50 15.22
CA ARG A 477 21.12 -2.46 14.92
C ARG A 477 21.56 -1.31 14.02
N ARG A 478 20.67 -0.75 13.19
CA ARG A 478 21.02 0.32 12.23
C ARG A 478 20.56 1.71 12.65
N PHE A 479 19.37 1.80 13.24
CA PHE A 479 18.65 3.05 13.45
C PHE A 479 18.34 3.35 14.91
N GLY A 480 18.57 2.40 15.82
CA GLY A 480 18.36 2.55 17.26
C GLY A 480 16.97 2.11 17.74
N PRO A 481 16.55 2.55 18.93
CA PRO A 481 15.37 2.01 19.60
C PRO A 481 14.06 2.43 18.92
N GLU A 482 13.06 1.56 18.99
CA GLU A 482 11.70 1.82 18.51
C GLU A 482 10.98 2.93 19.28
N CYS A 483 11.38 3.19 20.53
CA CYS A 483 10.97 4.36 21.30
C CYS A 483 12.18 5.18 21.74
N SER A 484 12.08 6.50 21.65
CA SER A 484 13.19 7.39 22.03
C SER A 484 12.68 8.75 22.49
N SER A 485 13.49 9.43 23.30
CA SER A 485 13.20 10.77 23.80
C SER A 485 14.40 11.72 23.63
N TRP A 486 14.12 12.97 23.33
CA TRP A 486 15.12 14.03 23.28
C TRP A 486 14.52 15.36 23.73
N ASP A 487 15.38 16.22 24.25
CA ASP A 487 14.98 17.51 24.78
C ASP A 487 15.39 18.65 23.83
N LEU A 488 14.51 19.63 23.73
CA LEU A 488 14.74 20.91 23.08
C LEU A 488 14.39 22.03 24.08
N PRO A 489 14.88 23.26 23.89
CA PRO A 489 14.49 24.37 24.75
C PRO A 489 12.96 24.54 24.82
N GLY A 490 12.40 24.25 26.00
CA GLY A 490 10.96 24.31 26.30
C GLY A 490 10.13 23.07 25.93
N TYR A 491 10.72 22.08 25.25
CA TYR A 491 10.00 20.89 24.76
C TYR A 491 10.72 19.58 25.06
N ARG A 492 9.95 18.53 25.37
CA ARG A 492 10.38 17.13 25.32
C ARG A 492 9.73 16.47 24.12
N CYS A 493 10.53 15.93 23.23
CA CYS A 493 10.05 15.15 22.09
C CYS A 493 10.13 13.66 22.42
N LEU A 494 9.07 12.94 22.11
CA LEU A 494 8.88 11.51 22.36
C LEU A 494 8.51 10.84 21.05
N ALA A 495 9.18 9.76 20.67
CA ALA A 495 8.86 8.96 19.49
C ALA A 495 8.52 7.53 19.91
N ILE A 496 7.45 6.97 19.35
CA ILE A 496 6.99 5.60 19.57
C ILE A 496 6.67 4.96 18.23
N GLY A 497 7.51 4.04 17.79
CA GLY A 497 7.25 3.12 16.69
C GLY A 497 6.57 1.83 17.15
N GLY A 498 5.98 1.11 16.19
CA GLY A 498 5.39 -0.21 16.44
C GLY A 498 4.15 -0.19 17.32
N SER A 499 4.16 -0.99 18.39
CA SER A 499 3.00 -1.24 19.25
C SER A 499 2.81 -0.15 20.30
N TRP A 500 1.68 0.57 20.22
CA TRP A 500 1.25 1.55 21.22
C TRP A 500 1.17 0.95 22.63
N GLU A 501 0.54 -0.21 22.76
CA GLU A 501 0.33 -0.88 24.06
C GLU A 501 1.65 -1.30 24.72
N ALA A 502 2.62 -1.77 23.93
CA ALA A 502 3.92 -2.17 24.47
C ALA A 502 4.72 -0.97 25.01
N ALA A 503 4.53 0.22 24.42
CA ALA A 503 5.27 1.42 24.79
C ALA A 503 4.62 2.23 25.93
N LYS A 504 3.38 1.93 26.32
CA LYS A 504 2.65 2.65 27.37
C LYS A 504 3.43 2.79 28.69
N PRO A 505 4.06 1.73 29.26
CA PRO A 505 4.80 1.86 30.51
C PRO A 505 5.98 2.83 30.41
N TRP A 506 6.72 2.78 29.31
CA TRP A 506 7.83 3.69 29.03
C TRP A 506 7.36 5.14 28.87
N LEU A 507 6.28 5.34 28.11
CA LEU A 507 5.68 6.66 27.89
C LEU A 507 5.21 7.27 29.21
N GLN A 508 4.59 6.47 30.08
CA GLN A 508 4.15 6.93 31.39
C GLN A 508 5.34 7.41 32.24
N ALA A 509 6.42 6.63 32.29
CA ALA A 509 7.64 7.03 33.01
C ALA A 509 8.28 8.32 32.46
N GLU A 510 8.28 8.49 31.13
CA GLU A 510 8.76 9.71 30.46
C GLU A 510 7.94 10.96 30.81
N LEU A 511 6.61 10.81 30.88
CA LEU A 511 5.68 11.87 31.24
C LEU A 511 5.72 12.20 32.73
N GLU A 512 5.93 11.21 33.60
CA GLU A 512 6.15 11.43 35.03
C GLU A 512 7.48 12.15 35.30
N ALA A 513 8.49 11.90 34.47
CA ALA A 513 9.77 12.60 34.48
C ALA A 513 9.74 13.98 33.78
N LEU A 514 8.57 14.46 33.34
CA LEU A 514 8.44 15.75 32.64
C LEU A 514 8.52 16.92 33.62
N GLU A 515 9.41 17.87 33.34
CA GLU A 515 9.60 19.06 34.16
C GLU A 515 8.42 20.02 34.02
N THR A 516 7.99 20.66 35.12
CA THR A 516 6.77 21.49 35.18
C THR A 516 6.71 22.62 34.13
N ARG A 517 7.86 23.14 33.69
CA ARG A 517 7.96 24.21 32.68
C ARG A 517 8.10 23.70 31.24
N ARG A 518 8.30 22.40 31.04
CA ARG A 518 8.51 21.78 29.72
C ARG A 518 7.21 21.18 29.22
N LYS A 519 6.95 21.28 27.92
CA LYS A 519 5.80 20.66 27.25
C LYS A 519 6.25 19.44 26.46
N ALA A 520 5.37 18.46 26.26
CA ALA A 520 5.70 17.25 25.51
C ALA A 520 5.09 17.26 24.09
N ILE A 521 5.84 16.71 23.14
CA ILE A 521 5.41 16.45 21.75
C ILE A 521 5.63 14.96 21.49
N LEU A 522 4.60 14.30 20.97
CA LEU A 522 4.60 12.87 20.74
C LEU A 522 4.53 12.55 19.25
N PHE A 523 5.38 11.66 18.77
CA PHE A 523 5.35 11.10 17.42
C PHE A 523 5.00 9.62 17.49
N VAL A 524 3.96 9.18 16.78
CA VAL A 524 3.43 7.80 16.83
C VAL A 524 3.11 7.28 15.45
N PHE A 525 3.08 5.96 15.30
CA PHE A 525 2.59 5.34 14.07
C PHE A 525 1.06 5.51 13.96
N GLU A 526 0.27 4.91 14.84
CA GLU A 526 -1.19 5.06 14.82
C GLU A 526 -1.67 6.17 15.76
N PRO A 527 -2.75 6.90 15.41
CA PRO A 527 -3.33 7.90 16.31
C PRO A 527 -3.83 7.22 17.60
N PRO A 528 -3.55 7.76 18.80
CA PRO A 528 -4.05 7.22 20.06
C PRO A 528 -5.57 7.30 20.15
N GLN A 529 -6.18 6.44 20.97
CA GLN A 529 -7.61 6.46 21.24
C GLN A 529 -8.01 7.72 22.03
N ALA A 530 -9.30 8.09 21.98
CA ALA A 530 -9.80 9.31 22.64
C ALA A 530 -9.47 9.38 24.14
N GLU A 531 -9.58 8.25 24.85
CA GLU A 531 -9.27 8.15 26.28
C GLU A 531 -7.78 8.41 26.57
N ASP A 532 -6.89 7.87 25.74
CA ASP A 532 -5.45 8.09 25.84
C ASP A 532 -5.10 9.57 25.56
N LEU A 533 -5.77 10.21 24.62
CA LEU A 533 -5.53 11.62 24.26
C LEU A 533 -5.82 12.58 25.41
N GLU A 534 -6.91 12.37 26.16
CA GLU A 534 -7.21 13.16 27.35
C GLU A 534 -6.17 12.96 28.45
N HIS A 535 -5.68 11.73 28.64
CA HIS A 535 -4.61 11.45 29.59
C HIS A 535 -3.29 12.16 29.21
N LEU A 536 -2.90 12.09 27.93
CA LEU A 536 -1.70 12.76 27.41
C LEU A 536 -1.76 14.27 27.62
N LYS A 537 -2.92 14.87 27.34
CA LYS A 537 -3.17 16.30 27.56
C LYS A 537 -3.01 16.68 29.03
N ALA A 538 -3.59 15.90 29.95
CA ALA A 538 -3.46 16.13 31.39
C ALA A 538 -1.99 16.05 31.87
N LYS A 539 -1.16 15.27 31.20
CA LYS A 539 0.28 15.12 31.47
C LYS A 539 1.17 16.16 30.77
N GLY A 540 0.59 17.14 30.08
CA GLY A 540 1.33 18.25 29.47
C GLY A 540 1.83 18.00 28.04
N VAL A 541 1.29 16.98 27.36
CA VAL A 541 1.46 16.82 25.90
C VAL A 541 0.64 17.90 25.19
N VAL A 542 1.26 18.60 24.24
CA VAL A 542 0.64 19.72 23.49
C VAL A 542 0.49 19.40 22.00
N ALA A 543 1.19 18.39 21.49
CA ALA A 543 1.02 17.92 20.13
C ALA A 543 1.28 16.41 19.99
N VAL A 544 0.47 15.74 19.17
CA VAL A 544 0.62 14.35 18.75
C VAL A 544 0.67 14.31 17.22
N PHE A 545 1.83 13.92 16.70
CA PHE A 545 2.07 13.69 15.28
C PHE A 545 1.90 12.19 14.99
N HIS A 546 1.02 11.83 14.05
CA HIS A 546 0.72 10.42 13.77
C HIS A 546 0.73 10.08 12.28
N HIS A 547 0.74 8.80 11.95
CA HIS A 547 0.48 8.28 10.61
C HIS A 547 -1.01 7.86 10.51
N GLY A 548 -1.71 8.24 9.44
CA GLY A 548 -3.15 7.97 9.31
C GLY A 548 -3.92 8.89 8.37
N GLY A 549 -3.73 8.71 7.06
CA GLY A 549 -4.79 8.81 6.06
C GLY A 549 -5.43 10.16 5.72
N ILE A 550 -4.91 11.33 6.14
CA ILE A 550 -5.27 12.60 5.48
C ILE A 550 -4.09 13.59 5.56
N ARG A 551 -3.80 14.33 4.48
CA ARG A 551 -3.48 15.76 4.65
C ARG A 551 -4.67 16.43 5.33
N GLY A 552 -4.61 16.62 6.64
CA GLY A 552 -5.48 17.62 7.27
C GLY A 552 -6.37 17.18 8.43
N GLY A 553 -6.05 16.10 9.14
CA GLY A 553 -6.51 16.00 10.52
C GLY A 553 -5.67 16.91 11.42
N LEU A 554 -5.59 18.22 11.16
CA LEU A 554 -5.10 19.18 12.15
C LEU A 554 -6.22 19.38 13.16
N ARG A 555 -6.39 18.40 14.04
CA ARG A 555 -7.46 18.42 15.01
C ARG A 555 -6.99 19.08 16.29
N ARG A 556 -7.81 19.92 16.90
CA ARG A 556 -7.51 20.55 18.19
C ARG A 556 -8.47 20.08 19.26
N LEU A 557 -7.99 19.21 20.15
CA LEU A 557 -8.72 18.80 21.34
C LEU A 557 -8.42 19.79 22.49
N GLY A 558 -9.00 20.99 22.39
CA GLY A 558 -8.62 22.14 23.20
C GLY A 558 -7.19 22.60 22.88
N ASP A 559 -6.28 22.56 23.86
CA ASP A 559 -4.88 22.94 23.67
C ASP A 559 -4.00 21.84 23.04
N LEU A 560 -4.51 20.61 22.91
CA LEU A 560 -3.79 19.50 22.29
C LEU A 560 -3.96 19.52 20.77
N LEU A 561 -2.86 19.60 20.04
CA LEU A 561 -2.83 19.45 18.59
C LEU A 561 -2.66 17.98 18.19
N LEU A 562 -3.48 17.49 17.29
CA LEU A 562 -3.28 16.24 16.56
C LEU A 562 -2.92 16.59 15.12
N ALA A 563 -1.87 15.98 14.58
CA ALA A 563 -1.38 16.26 13.23
C ALA A 563 -0.96 14.97 12.52
N GLY A 564 -1.70 14.59 11.48
CA GLY A 564 -1.33 13.47 10.61
C GLY A 564 -0.24 13.86 9.61
N ALA A 565 0.81 13.05 9.42
CA ALA A 565 1.85 13.28 8.41
C ALA A 565 1.39 12.92 6.97
N PRO A 566 1.87 13.64 5.94
CA PRO A 566 1.73 13.22 4.56
C PRO A 566 2.54 11.94 4.30
N GLY A 567 2.00 11.07 3.44
CA GLY A 567 2.72 9.91 2.93
C GLY A 567 3.59 10.25 1.71
N PHE A 568 4.75 9.62 1.57
CA PHE A 568 5.50 9.58 0.31
C PHE A 568 4.92 8.53 -0.65
N GLN A 569 4.24 7.50 -0.13
CA GLN A 569 3.54 6.50 -0.91
C GLN A 569 2.20 6.97 -1.46
N GLY A 570 2.21 7.28 -2.75
CA GLY A 570 1.01 7.64 -3.47
C GLY A 570 0.49 8.97 -2.97
N PRO A 571 -0.69 9.40 -3.42
CA PRO A 571 -1.50 10.09 -2.47
C PRO A 571 -1.69 9.23 -1.23
N GLY A 572 -1.65 9.87 -0.06
CA GLY A 572 -2.23 9.23 1.10
C GLY A 572 -3.67 8.82 0.80
N VAL A 573 -4.35 8.25 1.79
CA VAL A 573 -5.78 7.93 1.69
C VAL A 573 -6.63 9.15 1.23
N ASP A 574 -6.07 10.37 1.23
CA ASP A 574 -6.61 11.66 0.80
C ASP A 574 -6.39 12.11 -0.66
N GLY A 575 -5.60 11.44 -1.49
CA GLY A 575 -5.44 11.88 -2.89
C GLY A 575 -4.37 12.95 -3.18
N GLY A 576 -3.54 13.37 -2.20
CA GLY A 576 -2.56 14.47 -2.38
C GLY A 576 -1.19 14.10 -3.01
N PRO A 577 -0.37 15.06 -3.48
CA PRO A 577 0.96 14.76 -4.05
C PRO A 577 2.03 14.46 -3.00
N ARG A 578 3.15 13.85 -3.43
CA ARG A 578 4.36 13.59 -2.62
C ARG A 578 4.80 14.86 -1.88
N ALA A 579 4.95 14.79 -0.56
CA ALA A 579 5.30 15.94 0.27
C ALA A 579 5.86 15.57 1.65
N MET A 580 6.52 16.53 2.30
CA MET A 580 6.81 16.53 3.74
C MET A 580 5.98 17.58 4.47
N GLN A 581 5.83 17.44 5.78
CA GLN A 581 5.32 18.50 6.65
C GLN A 581 6.47 19.38 7.16
N ALA A 582 6.31 20.68 6.99
CA ALA A 582 7.16 21.69 7.57
C ALA A 582 6.48 22.24 8.84
N VAL A 583 7.12 22.09 9.99
CA VAL A 583 6.53 22.40 11.30
C VAL A 583 7.38 23.42 12.04
N SER A 584 6.78 24.58 12.34
CA SER A 584 7.35 25.59 13.24
C SER A 584 6.66 25.54 14.61
N MET A 585 7.46 25.51 15.67
CA MET A 585 7.03 25.45 17.06
C MET A 585 7.43 26.74 17.77
N GLY A 586 6.45 27.60 18.04
CA GLY A 586 6.64 28.81 18.84
C GLY A 586 6.67 28.51 20.34
N TRP A 587 6.88 29.52 21.17
CA TRP A 587 6.79 29.35 22.63
C TRP A 587 5.35 29.05 23.07
N GLY A 588 5.19 28.21 24.10
CA GLY A 588 3.90 27.93 24.74
C GLY A 588 2.94 27.01 23.96
N GLY A 589 3.45 26.15 23.07
CA GLY A 589 2.63 25.15 22.35
C GLY A 589 1.92 25.69 21.11
N ARG A 590 2.38 26.80 20.53
CA ARG A 590 1.88 27.31 19.24
C ARG A 590 2.61 26.61 18.10
N PHE A 591 1.85 26.02 17.18
CA PHE A 591 2.38 25.31 16.02
C PHE A 591 1.89 25.96 14.72
N GLN A 592 2.78 26.09 13.75
CA GLN A 592 2.44 26.36 12.36
C GLN A 592 2.89 25.17 11.52
N ILE A 593 1.98 24.61 10.74
CA ILE A 593 2.22 23.42 9.93
C ILE A 593 1.86 23.74 8.49
N SER A 594 2.77 23.47 7.57
CA SER A 594 2.55 23.58 6.13
C SER A 594 3.03 22.30 5.42
N SER A 595 2.51 22.08 4.21
CA SER A 595 2.99 21.01 3.34
C SER A 595 4.10 21.55 2.43
N LEU A 596 5.17 20.79 2.30
CA LEU A 596 6.28 20.99 1.38
C LEU A 596 6.18 19.92 0.27
N PRO A 597 5.51 20.19 -0.87
CA PRO A 597 5.46 19.27 -2.00
C PRO A 597 6.86 18.99 -2.54
N LEU A 598 7.14 17.78 -2.99
CA LEU A 598 8.43 17.35 -3.56
C LEU A 598 8.25 16.81 -4.98
N GLY A 599 9.29 16.87 -5.80
CA GLY A 599 9.20 16.43 -7.20
C GLY A 599 8.38 17.38 -8.07
N THR A 600 8.29 18.65 -7.68
CA THR A 600 7.70 19.69 -8.53
C THR A 600 8.65 20.02 -9.67
N SER A 601 8.20 19.98 -10.92
CA SER A 601 8.92 20.66 -11.99
C SER A 601 8.82 22.16 -11.72
N GLU A 602 9.86 22.77 -11.15
CA GLU A 602 9.90 24.22 -11.04
C GLU A 602 9.85 24.78 -12.46
N LEU A 603 8.71 25.39 -12.81
CA LEU A 603 8.68 26.31 -13.94
C LEU A 603 9.54 27.50 -13.52
N GLU A 604 10.82 27.42 -13.86
CA GLU A 604 11.85 28.45 -13.75
C GLU A 604 11.48 29.59 -14.70
N SER A 605 10.44 30.34 -14.35
CA SER A 605 10.15 31.62 -14.99
C SER A 605 10.62 32.73 -14.06
N ASP A 606 11.54 33.55 -14.58
CA ASP A 606 11.98 34.79 -13.93
C ASP A 606 10.88 35.86 -13.86
N SER A 607 9.73 35.61 -14.52
CA SER A 607 8.59 36.53 -14.55
C SER A 607 7.26 35.84 -14.24
N ALA A 608 6.23 36.61 -13.85
CA ALA A 608 4.90 36.04 -13.65
C ALA A 608 4.27 35.67 -15.00
N VAL A 609 3.53 34.56 -15.01
CA VAL A 609 2.91 33.96 -16.19
C VAL A 609 1.40 33.98 -16.03
N VAL A 610 0.69 34.31 -17.12
CA VAL A 610 -0.76 34.11 -17.21
C VAL A 610 -1.03 32.66 -17.58
N LEU A 611 -1.72 31.95 -16.70
CA LEU A 611 -2.24 30.63 -17.01
C LEU A 611 -3.59 30.76 -17.69
N GLN A 612 -4.50 31.56 -17.14
CA GLN A 612 -5.80 31.86 -17.74
C GLN A 612 -6.23 33.32 -17.53
N PRO A 613 -6.85 33.97 -18.54
CA PRO A 613 -6.98 33.51 -19.93
C PRO A 613 -5.69 33.76 -20.71
N LYS A 614 -5.21 32.83 -21.56
CA LYS A 614 -3.95 33.07 -22.31
C LYS A 614 -4.06 34.16 -23.38
N GLU A 615 -5.10 34.11 -24.22
CA GLU A 615 -5.20 34.95 -25.42
C GLU A 615 -6.30 36.02 -25.35
N GLN A 616 -7.46 35.68 -24.79
CA GLN A 616 -8.65 36.54 -24.82
C GLN A 616 -9.41 36.49 -23.50
N ALA A 617 -9.74 37.66 -22.94
CA ALA A 617 -10.59 37.77 -21.78
C ALA A 617 -12.06 37.58 -22.22
N VAL A 618 -12.71 36.53 -21.73
CA VAL A 618 -14.14 36.28 -21.97
C VAL A 618 -14.92 36.66 -20.72
N ALA A 619 -15.64 37.79 -20.79
CA ALA A 619 -16.45 38.25 -19.67
C ALA A 619 -17.88 37.71 -19.74
N VAL A 620 -18.33 37.11 -18.63
CA VAL A 620 -19.71 36.69 -18.37
C VAL A 620 -20.24 37.55 -17.24
N GLU A 621 -21.42 38.15 -17.41
CA GLU A 621 -22.02 39.05 -16.41
C GLU A 621 -21.08 40.16 -15.92
N GLY A 622 -20.21 40.64 -16.82
CA GLY A 622 -19.26 41.72 -16.53
C GLY A 622 -18.06 41.32 -15.69
N ARG A 623 -17.72 40.02 -15.62
CA ARG A 623 -16.52 39.51 -14.94
C ARG A 623 -15.79 38.49 -15.80
N PHE A 624 -14.47 38.42 -15.67
CA PHE A 624 -13.67 37.33 -16.21
C PHE A 624 -12.62 36.86 -15.18
N PRO A 625 -12.37 35.55 -15.10
CA PRO A 625 -11.39 35.01 -14.17
C PRO A 625 -9.96 35.22 -14.67
N VAL A 626 -9.03 35.50 -13.77
CA VAL A 626 -7.59 35.52 -14.04
C VAL A 626 -6.88 34.57 -13.07
N LEU A 627 -6.05 33.70 -13.64
CA LEU A 627 -5.18 32.77 -12.94
C LEU A 627 -3.73 33.06 -13.36
N LEU A 628 -2.90 33.44 -12.37
CA LEU A 628 -1.49 33.79 -12.55
C LEU A 628 -0.60 32.84 -11.76
N GLN A 629 0.60 32.62 -12.29
CA GLN A 629 1.69 31.98 -11.58
C GLN A 629 2.84 32.99 -11.42
N THR A 630 3.39 33.15 -10.22
CA THR A 630 4.54 34.03 -9.95
C THR A 630 5.88 33.30 -10.06
N PRO A 631 7.01 34.02 -10.23
CA PRO A 631 8.35 33.47 -10.01
C PRO A 631 8.50 32.88 -8.60
N ALA A 632 9.51 32.03 -8.42
CA ALA A 632 9.87 31.52 -7.10
C ALA A 632 10.20 32.69 -6.17
N GLY A 633 9.60 32.70 -4.98
CA GLY A 633 9.76 33.77 -4.01
C GLY A 633 8.68 33.75 -2.94
N ASN A 634 9.02 34.23 -1.74
CA ASN A 634 8.09 34.29 -0.61
C ASN A 634 7.18 35.54 -0.72
N TRP A 635 6.34 35.58 -1.74
CA TRP A 635 5.41 36.68 -1.98
C TRP A 635 4.26 36.63 -0.97
N GLN A 636 4.09 37.71 -0.21
CA GLN A 636 3.12 37.82 0.88
C GLN A 636 1.78 38.39 0.42
N SER A 637 1.80 39.30 -0.55
CA SER A 637 0.59 39.91 -1.13
C SER A 637 0.77 40.27 -2.60
N ALA A 638 -0.35 40.43 -3.30
CA ALA A 638 -0.41 40.76 -4.72
C ALA A 638 -1.53 41.76 -4.94
N ARG A 639 -1.22 43.02 -5.26
CA ARG A 639 -2.23 44.05 -5.55
C ARG A 639 -2.38 44.22 -7.05
N TYR A 640 -3.61 44.36 -7.52
CA TYR A 640 -3.88 44.53 -8.94
C TYR A 640 -4.65 45.82 -9.25
N GLN A 641 -4.46 46.30 -10.48
CA GLN A 641 -5.28 47.32 -11.13
C GLN A 641 -5.62 46.87 -12.54
N LEU A 642 -6.91 46.79 -12.86
CA LEU A 642 -7.40 46.58 -14.21
C LEU A 642 -7.74 47.93 -14.85
N LYS A 643 -7.23 48.18 -16.05
CA LYS A 643 -7.35 49.43 -16.77
C LYS A 643 -7.86 49.23 -18.20
N GLN A 644 -8.49 50.27 -18.74
CA GLN A 644 -8.82 50.41 -20.15
C GLN A 644 -8.56 51.86 -20.58
N GLY A 645 -7.68 52.05 -21.57
CA GLY A 645 -7.31 53.41 -22.04
C GLY A 645 -6.85 54.34 -20.90
N GLY A 646 -6.12 53.80 -19.92
CA GLY A 646 -5.66 54.54 -18.73
C GLY A 646 -6.67 54.68 -17.59
N LYS A 647 -7.97 54.41 -17.82
CA LYS A 647 -9.01 54.44 -16.76
C LYS A 647 -9.01 53.14 -15.96
N VAL A 648 -8.93 53.23 -14.63
CA VAL A 648 -9.06 52.07 -13.73
C VAL A 648 -10.53 51.60 -13.70
N LEU A 649 -10.74 50.35 -14.08
CA LEU A 649 -12.03 49.66 -14.06
C LEU A 649 -12.25 48.89 -12.76
N ASP A 650 -11.20 48.26 -12.25
CA ASP A 650 -11.23 47.43 -11.04
C ASP A 650 -9.86 47.47 -10.34
N ARG A 651 -9.85 47.27 -9.03
CA ARG A 651 -8.62 47.18 -8.21
C ARG A 651 -8.88 46.37 -6.95
N GLY A 652 -7.87 45.65 -6.49
CA GLY A 652 -7.97 44.84 -5.29
C GLY A 652 -6.67 44.08 -5.02
N GLU A 653 -6.77 43.01 -4.25
CA GLU A 653 -5.68 42.04 -4.08
C GLU A 653 -5.98 40.79 -4.90
N LEU A 654 -5.03 39.91 -5.19
CA LEU A 654 -5.30 38.57 -5.74
C LEU A 654 -5.36 37.55 -4.59
N ASP A 655 -6.18 36.51 -4.72
CA ASP A 655 -6.23 35.42 -3.74
C ASP A 655 -5.08 34.45 -4.00
N ARG A 656 -4.21 34.26 -3.00
CA ARG A 656 -3.21 33.19 -3.03
C ARG A 656 -3.88 31.89 -2.63
N PHE A 657 -3.95 30.92 -3.54
CA PHE A 657 -4.57 29.61 -3.24
C PHE A 657 -3.54 28.48 -3.18
N ALA A 658 -2.37 28.67 -3.78
CA ALA A 658 -1.19 27.82 -3.66
C ALA A 658 0.06 28.70 -3.72
N ASP A 659 1.23 28.17 -3.32
CA ASP A 659 2.45 28.94 -3.03
C ASP A 659 2.77 30.02 -4.10
N ARG A 660 2.74 29.63 -5.37
CA ARG A 660 3.04 30.50 -6.52
C ARG A 660 1.82 30.91 -7.33
N TYR A 661 0.60 30.56 -6.91
CA TYR A 661 -0.58 30.73 -7.76
C TYR A 661 -1.61 31.69 -7.16
N TRP A 662 -2.08 32.59 -8.01
CA TRP A 662 -2.91 33.72 -7.66
C TRP A 662 -4.14 33.77 -8.55
N TYR A 663 -5.30 33.97 -7.94
CA TYR A 663 -6.57 33.98 -8.65
C TYR A 663 -7.44 35.18 -8.26
N ARG A 664 -8.19 35.72 -9.22
CA ARG A 664 -9.32 36.63 -8.97
C ARG A 664 -10.26 36.67 -10.17
N ALA A 665 -11.57 36.76 -9.92
CA ALA A 665 -12.55 37.17 -10.93
C ALA A 665 -12.61 38.70 -11.01
N LEU A 666 -12.04 39.28 -12.08
CA LEU A 666 -11.91 40.72 -12.27
C LEU A 666 -13.19 41.32 -12.86
N ARG A 667 -13.54 42.54 -12.43
CA ARG A 667 -14.73 43.25 -12.90
C ARG A 667 -14.43 44.09 -14.14
N THR A 668 -15.14 43.83 -15.24
CA THR A 668 -15.00 44.60 -16.49
C THR A 668 -16.03 45.72 -16.60
N GLY A 669 -17.16 45.62 -15.89
CA GLY A 669 -18.30 46.52 -16.07
C GLY A 669 -18.76 46.55 -17.53
N SER A 670 -18.98 47.74 -18.09
CA SER A 670 -19.42 47.93 -19.47
C SER A 670 -18.28 47.94 -20.51
N ALA A 671 -17.02 47.74 -20.10
CA ALA A 671 -15.84 47.86 -20.96
C ALA A 671 -15.92 47.05 -22.27
N THR A 672 -15.22 47.53 -23.30
CA THR A 672 -15.15 46.91 -24.63
C THR A 672 -13.76 47.11 -25.23
N GLY A 673 -13.18 46.11 -25.90
CA GLY A 673 -11.85 46.25 -26.52
C GLY A 673 -10.71 45.82 -25.58
N LYS A 674 -9.56 46.49 -25.63
CA LYS A 674 -8.35 46.06 -24.88
C LYS A 674 -8.47 46.37 -23.38
N LEU A 675 -8.09 45.39 -22.56
CA LEU A 675 -7.92 45.49 -21.11
C LEU A 675 -6.44 45.36 -20.76
N GLU A 676 -5.99 46.10 -19.74
CA GLU A 676 -4.62 46.07 -19.24
C GLU A 676 -4.64 45.80 -17.73
N LEU A 677 -4.04 44.70 -17.31
CA LEU A 677 -3.88 44.34 -15.90
C LEU A 677 -2.46 44.66 -15.47
N GLU A 678 -2.35 45.37 -14.35
CA GLU A 678 -1.09 45.61 -13.65
C GLU A 678 -1.15 44.94 -12.28
N VAL A 679 -0.10 44.22 -11.90
CA VAL A 679 0.02 43.54 -10.61
C VAL A 679 1.32 43.93 -9.93
N GLU A 680 1.28 44.20 -8.63
CA GLU A 680 2.42 44.46 -7.77
C GLU A 680 2.45 43.42 -6.65
N TRP A 681 3.43 42.52 -6.67
CA TRP A 681 3.70 41.59 -5.58
C TRP A 681 4.66 42.20 -4.56
N LYS A 682 4.44 41.88 -3.27
CA LYS A 682 5.32 42.28 -2.16
C LYS A 682 5.79 41.05 -1.38
N GLY A 683 7.10 40.97 -1.15
CA GLY A 683 7.76 39.93 -0.38
C GLY A 683 8.49 40.49 0.85
N PRO A 684 9.25 39.66 1.58
CA PRO A 684 10.03 40.09 2.74
C PRO A 684 11.15 41.07 2.35
N LYS A 685 11.61 41.88 3.32
CA LYS A 685 12.74 42.82 3.19
C LYS A 685 12.65 43.78 1.98
N SER A 686 11.45 44.33 1.74
CA SER A 686 11.18 45.29 0.65
C SER A 686 11.25 44.71 -0.76
N ALA A 687 11.31 43.39 -0.93
CA ALA A 687 11.18 42.77 -2.24
C ALA A 687 9.83 43.12 -2.88
N SER A 688 9.85 43.58 -4.13
CA SER A 688 8.63 43.84 -4.90
C SER A 688 8.82 43.47 -6.37
N LEU A 689 7.73 43.03 -7.00
CA LEU A 689 7.70 42.68 -8.42
C LEU A 689 6.49 43.32 -9.07
N GLY A 690 6.74 44.23 -10.00
CA GLY A 690 5.72 44.82 -10.86
C GLY A 690 5.57 44.02 -12.15
N TRP A 691 4.34 43.83 -12.61
CA TRP A 691 4.05 43.05 -13.80
C TRP A 691 2.82 43.58 -14.51
N LYS A 692 2.78 43.43 -15.84
CA LYS A 692 1.67 43.91 -16.66
C LYS A 692 1.34 42.90 -17.75
N HIS A 693 0.06 42.83 -18.11
CA HIS A 693 -0.42 42.03 -19.23
C HIS A 693 -1.69 42.63 -19.82
N SER A 694 -2.01 42.29 -21.07
CA SER A 694 -3.20 42.83 -21.73
C SER A 694 -3.92 41.83 -22.61
N TRP A 695 -5.26 41.91 -22.63
CA TRP A 695 -6.11 41.05 -23.44
C TRP A 695 -7.11 41.86 -24.27
N PRO A 696 -7.51 41.37 -25.45
CA PRO A 696 -8.80 41.73 -26.02
C PRO A 696 -9.94 41.19 -25.15
N LEU A 697 -10.99 41.99 -24.94
CA LEU A 697 -12.21 41.60 -24.23
C LEU A 697 -13.30 41.16 -25.21
N LYS A 698 -13.82 39.95 -25.00
CA LYS A 698 -15.05 39.43 -25.61
C LYS A 698 -16.12 39.29 -24.54
N LYS A 699 -17.33 39.77 -24.82
CA LYS A 699 -18.50 39.52 -23.96
C LYS A 699 -19.17 38.22 -24.38
N SER A 700 -19.55 37.41 -23.40
CA SER A 700 -20.32 36.18 -23.60
C SER A 700 -21.54 36.18 -22.68
N SER A 701 -22.58 35.47 -23.09
CA SER A 701 -23.78 35.26 -22.26
C SER A 701 -23.54 34.10 -21.29
N PRO A 702 -24.17 34.10 -20.10
CA PRO A 702 -24.10 32.94 -19.22
C PRO A 702 -24.68 31.70 -19.93
N PRO A 703 -24.10 30.51 -19.70
CA PRO A 703 -24.66 29.25 -20.17
C PRO A 703 -26.09 29.07 -19.63
N LYS A 704 -26.95 28.43 -20.44
CA LYS A 704 -28.33 28.10 -20.04
C LYS A 704 -28.39 26.67 -19.53
N PHE A 705 -28.78 26.51 -18.27
CA PHE A 705 -28.94 25.21 -17.62
C PHE A 705 -30.33 24.63 -17.90
N SER A 706 -30.41 23.48 -18.57
CA SER A 706 -31.70 22.81 -18.85
C SER A 706 -31.69 21.29 -18.60
N LEU A 707 -30.54 20.74 -18.24
CA LEU A 707 -30.33 19.31 -18.02
C LEU A 707 -29.56 19.11 -16.69
N SER A 708 -29.74 17.95 -16.06
CA SER A 708 -29.08 17.59 -14.79
C SER A 708 -28.17 16.37 -14.99
N PHE A 709 -27.04 16.34 -14.29
CA PHE A 709 -26.11 15.20 -14.19
C PHE A 709 -25.96 14.85 -12.71
N PRO A 710 -26.99 14.21 -12.13
CA PRO A 710 -27.19 14.26 -10.69
C PRO A 710 -26.33 13.23 -9.94
N GLN A 711 -25.49 12.45 -10.63
CA GLN A 711 -24.69 11.39 -10.03
C GLN A 711 -23.30 11.34 -10.66
N ALA A 712 -22.33 10.80 -9.93
CA ALA A 712 -20.97 10.60 -10.43
C ALA A 712 -20.95 9.87 -11.77
N ARG A 713 -20.17 10.39 -12.74
CA ARG A 713 -20.09 9.87 -14.13
C ARG A 713 -21.45 9.79 -14.86
N GLY A 714 -22.48 10.48 -14.36
CA GLY A 714 -23.68 10.88 -15.09
C GLY A 714 -24.95 10.11 -14.87
N ASP A 715 -24.83 8.80 -14.78
CA ASP A 715 -25.97 7.92 -14.60
C ASP A 715 -25.58 6.78 -13.67
N ALA A 716 -26.59 5.99 -13.28
CA ALA A 716 -26.37 4.83 -12.43
C ALA A 716 -25.49 3.74 -13.08
N ARG A 717 -25.21 3.79 -14.40
CA ARG A 717 -24.27 2.88 -15.06
C ARG A 717 -22.82 3.33 -14.94
N LYS A 718 -22.58 4.61 -14.62
CA LYS A 718 -21.26 5.23 -14.41
C LYS A 718 -20.24 4.92 -15.51
N SER A 719 -20.72 4.77 -16.74
CA SER A 719 -19.94 4.25 -17.88
C SER A 719 -18.86 5.23 -18.38
N GLY A 720 -18.88 6.48 -17.90
CA GLY A 720 -18.06 7.57 -18.43
C GLY A 720 -18.53 8.06 -19.81
N SER A 721 -19.59 7.48 -20.38
CA SER A 721 -20.14 7.90 -21.66
C SER A 721 -21.03 9.12 -21.48
N VAL A 722 -20.73 10.18 -22.22
CA VAL A 722 -21.46 11.43 -22.18
C VAL A 722 -22.26 11.58 -23.47
N MET A 723 -23.58 11.54 -23.36
CA MET A 723 -24.50 11.67 -24.49
C MET A 723 -25.04 13.10 -24.60
N GLY A 724 -25.04 13.68 -25.81
CA GLY A 724 -25.76 14.94 -26.09
C GLY A 724 -25.08 16.23 -25.62
N VAL A 725 -23.91 16.15 -25.01
CA VAL A 725 -23.08 17.31 -24.67
C VAL A 725 -22.28 17.73 -25.91
N GLY A 726 -22.23 19.04 -26.16
CA GLY A 726 -21.70 19.61 -27.40
C GLY A 726 -20.23 19.25 -27.69
N ASP A 727 -19.88 19.43 -28.96
CA ASP A 727 -18.53 19.31 -29.57
C ASP A 727 -17.46 20.07 -28.75
N PHE A 728 -16.75 19.37 -27.87
CA PHE A 728 -15.78 19.92 -26.91
C PHE A 728 -14.62 20.61 -27.62
N SER A 729 -14.33 20.22 -28.87
CA SER A 729 -13.27 20.82 -29.70
C SER A 729 -13.57 22.23 -30.21
N ARG A 730 -14.79 22.77 -30.02
CA ARG A 730 -15.15 24.13 -30.47
C ARG A 730 -14.58 25.25 -29.59
N GLY A 731 -14.03 24.91 -28.43
CA GLY A 731 -13.38 25.86 -27.54
C GLY A 731 -13.74 25.62 -26.08
N MET A 732 -12.75 25.73 -25.21
CA MET A 732 -12.90 25.64 -23.76
C MET A 732 -12.59 27.00 -23.14
N ALA A 733 -13.43 27.46 -22.23
CA ALA A 733 -13.22 28.73 -21.53
C ALA A 733 -13.22 28.51 -20.02
N PHE A 734 -12.14 28.94 -19.36
CA PHE A 734 -12.06 29.00 -17.90
C PHE A 734 -13.09 30.00 -17.37
N ARG A 735 -13.96 29.58 -16.44
CA ARG A 735 -15.09 30.38 -15.93
C ARG A 735 -14.84 30.91 -14.53
N TRP A 736 -14.51 30.02 -13.61
CA TRP A 736 -14.20 30.38 -12.24
C TRP A 736 -13.40 29.28 -11.56
N MET A 737 -12.79 29.66 -10.45
CA MET A 737 -12.09 28.78 -9.54
C MET A 737 -12.35 29.24 -8.11
N GLN A 738 -12.41 28.28 -7.19
CA GLN A 738 -12.52 28.59 -5.76
C GLN A 738 -11.73 27.57 -4.94
N ASN A 739 -11.04 28.05 -3.91
CA ASN A 739 -10.37 27.22 -2.92
C ASN A 739 -11.24 27.15 -1.66
N PHE A 740 -11.49 25.95 -1.15
CA PHE A 740 -12.35 25.70 0.02
C PHE A 740 -11.57 25.39 1.29
N GLY A 741 -10.23 25.43 1.25
CA GLY A 741 -9.36 25.08 2.38
C GLY A 741 -9.33 23.57 2.70
N ALA A 742 -10.20 22.77 2.09
CA ALA A 742 -10.25 21.32 2.15
C ALA A 742 -10.57 20.71 0.78
N PRO A 743 -10.08 19.49 0.47
CA PRO A 743 -10.30 18.88 -0.82
C PRO A 743 -11.80 18.69 -1.12
N PRO A 744 -12.34 19.25 -2.21
CA PRO A 744 -13.70 18.93 -2.64
C PRO A 744 -13.75 17.53 -3.27
N SER A 745 -14.89 16.85 -3.11
CA SER A 745 -15.24 15.69 -3.94
C SER A 745 -15.59 16.13 -5.38
N ALA A 746 -15.67 15.20 -6.33
CA ALA A 746 -16.08 15.58 -7.68
C ALA A 746 -17.57 16.00 -7.67
N PRO A 747 -17.92 17.18 -8.23
CA PRO A 747 -19.26 17.73 -8.10
C PRO A 747 -20.26 17.04 -9.01
N VAL A 748 -21.52 17.04 -8.60
CA VAL A 748 -22.68 16.69 -9.44
C VAL A 748 -23.57 17.91 -9.64
N GLN A 749 -24.25 17.99 -10.78
CA GLN A 749 -25.07 19.16 -11.13
C GLN A 749 -26.54 18.78 -11.22
N ALA A 750 -27.40 19.61 -10.64
CA ALA A 750 -28.85 19.53 -10.84
C ALA A 750 -29.45 20.93 -11.06
N GLY A 751 -29.84 21.22 -12.31
CA GLY A 751 -30.24 22.56 -12.73
C GLY A 751 -29.05 23.53 -12.75
N ASP A 752 -29.23 24.71 -12.16
CA ASP A 752 -28.20 25.75 -12.01
C ASP A 752 -27.29 25.56 -10.79
N LYS A 753 -27.47 24.47 -10.03
CA LYS A 753 -26.75 24.15 -8.80
C LYS A 753 -25.76 23.00 -8.98
N ILE A 754 -24.62 23.10 -8.32
CA ILE A 754 -23.67 22.00 -8.12
C ILE A 754 -23.57 21.63 -6.65
N TYR A 755 -23.34 20.34 -6.39
CA TYR A 755 -23.24 19.76 -5.07
C TYR A 755 -21.96 18.94 -4.95
N PHE A 756 -21.23 19.13 -3.84
CA PHE A 756 -20.02 18.36 -3.53
C PHE A 756 -19.76 18.37 -2.03
N GLY A 757 -19.19 17.28 -1.53
CA GLY A 757 -18.64 17.19 -0.19
C GLY A 757 -17.25 17.82 -0.05
N LEU A 758 -16.90 18.24 1.17
CA LEU A 758 -15.56 18.66 1.57
C LEU A 758 -14.93 17.66 2.53
N ALA A 759 -13.63 17.44 2.35
CA ALA A 759 -12.85 16.49 3.13
C ALA A 759 -11.93 17.14 4.18
N GLY A 760 -12.43 18.12 4.93
CA GLY A 760 -11.70 18.78 6.02
C GLY A 760 -12.06 18.23 7.40
N ASP A 761 -11.52 18.85 8.45
CA ASP A 761 -11.77 18.43 9.84
C ASP A 761 -13.26 18.55 10.19
N PRO A 762 -13.92 17.49 10.70
CA PRO A 762 -15.31 17.58 11.14
C PRO A 762 -15.57 18.58 12.28
N GLU A 763 -14.56 18.96 13.06
CA GLU A 763 -14.68 20.05 14.05
C GLU A 763 -14.58 21.45 13.40
N ASP A 764 -14.04 21.52 12.19
CA ASP A 764 -14.03 22.73 11.37
C ASP A 764 -15.24 22.71 10.44
N GLU A 765 -16.36 23.24 10.95
CA GLU A 765 -17.59 23.39 10.17
C GLU A 765 -17.36 24.17 8.87
N GLU A 766 -16.28 24.97 8.73
CA GLU A 766 -15.94 25.66 7.50
C GLU A 766 -15.32 24.75 6.43
N ARG A 767 -14.74 23.61 6.82
CA ARG A 767 -13.97 22.73 5.95
C ARG A 767 -14.52 21.32 5.82
N CYS A 768 -15.60 20.98 6.53
CA CYS A 768 -16.28 19.70 6.43
C CYS A 768 -17.77 19.89 6.07
N GLY A 769 -18.36 18.92 5.37
CA GLY A 769 -19.78 18.90 5.05
C GLY A 769 -20.09 18.92 3.56
N LEU A 770 -21.36 19.21 3.24
CA LEU A 770 -21.90 19.27 1.88
C LEU A 770 -22.16 20.72 1.48
N LEU A 771 -21.67 21.11 0.30
CA LEU A 771 -21.85 22.46 -0.24
C LEU A 771 -22.75 22.45 -1.46
N CYS A 772 -23.57 23.50 -1.60
CA CYS A 772 -24.36 23.79 -2.78
C CYS A 772 -23.96 25.16 -3.35
N LEU A 773 -23.48 25.18 -4.59
CA LEU A 773 -23.03 26.39 -5.28
C LEU A 773 -23.79 26.59 -6.58
N GLN A 774 -23.81 27.82 -7.06
CA GLN A 774 -24.25 28.16 -8.40
C GLN A 774 -23.22 27.74 -9.43
N ALA A 775 -23.63 26.93 -10.40
CA ALA A 775 -22.77 26.34 -11.40
C ALA A 775 -22.02 27.40 -12.24
N VAL A 776 -22.67 28.55 -12.50
CA VAL A 776 -22.16 29.58 -13.42
C VAL A 776 -20.98 30.39 -12.87
N ASN A 777 -20.94 30.64 -11.56
CA ASN A 777 -20.00 31.59 -10.96
C ASN A 777 -19.42 31.13 -9.61
N GLY A 778 -19.84 29.96 -9.09
CA GLY A 778 -19.38 29.43 -7.81
C GLY A 778 -19.99 30.11 -6.57
N ALA A 779 -21.01 30.95 -6.70
CA ALA A 779 -21.66 31.57 -5.56
C ALA A 779 -22.34 30.51 -4.67
N MET A 780 -22.10 30.55 -3.36
CA MET A 780 -22.69 29.58 -2.42
C MET A 780 -24.18 29.88 -2.20
N TYR A 781 -25.02 28.85 -2.31
CA TYR A 781 -26.43 28.91 -1.91
C TYR A 781 -26.59 28.54 -0.44
N TRP A 782 -26.09 27.37 -0.07
CA TRP A 782 -26.14 26.86 1.30
C TRP A 782 -25.00 25.88 1.54
N LYS A 783 -24.81 25.58 2.81
CA LYS A 783 -23.87 24.60 3.32
C LYS A 783 -24.53 23.80 4.43
N ALA A 784 -24.29 22.49 4.42
CA ALA A 784 -24.76 21.57 5.44
C ALA A 784 -23.58 20.91 6.15
N THR A 785 -23.68 20.77 7.46
CA THR A 785 -22.67 20.09 8.27
C THR A 785 -22.79 18.57 8.09
N SER A 786 -21.67 17.88 8.28
CA SER A 786 -21.57 16.43 8.29
C SER A 786 -20.78 16.03 9.53
N PRO A 787 -21.12 14.91 10.21
CA PRO A 787 -20.33 14.42 11.34
C PRO A 787 -18.89 14.03 10.96
N ALA A 788 -18.62 13.90 9.66
CA ALA A 788 -17.31 13.54 9.13
C ALA A 788 -17.08 13.92 7.66
N PRO A 789 -15.81 13.85 7.20
CA PRO A 789 -15.42 14.19 5.84
C PRO A 789 -16.23 13.49 4.76
N ILE A 790 -16.61 14.22 3.70
CA ILE A 790 -17.27 13.68 2.52
C ILE A 790 -16.32 13.76 1.34
N LEU A 791 -15.71 12.62 0.99
CA LEU A 791 -14.70 12.49 -0.06
C LEU A 791 -15.29 12.01 -1.40
N ALA A 792 -16.36 11.21 -1.34
CA ALA A 792 -17.03 10.67 -2.50
C ALA A 792 -18.05 11.67 -3.08
N SER A 793 -18.23 11.66 -4.39
CA SER A 793 -19.24 12.47 -5.07
C SER A 793 -20.65 12.18 -4.53
N PRO A 794 -21.47 13.20 -4.21
CA PRO A 794 -22.84 12.98 -3.79
C PRO A 794 -23.74 12.54 -4.97
N ALA A 795 -24.98 12.17 -4.66
CA ALA A 795 -26.04 11.88 -5.61
C ALA A 795 -27.24 12.78 -5.34
N VAL A 796 -27.82 13.38 -6.37
CA VAL A 796 -29.04 14.18 -6.30
C VAL A 796 -30.20 13.35 -6.85
N PHE A 797 -31.35 13.40 -6.19
CA PHE A 797 -32.56 12.79 -6.72
C PHE A 797 -33.76 13.58 -6.25
N GLU A 798 -34.53 14.10 -7.20
CA GLU A 798 -35.69 14.95 -6.94
C GLU A 798 -35.36 16.12 -6.00
N ASP A 799 -35.85 16.05 -4.76
CA ASP A 799 -35.74 17.02 -3.67
C ASP A 799 -34.59 16.72 -2.70
N LYS A 800 -33.78 15.67 -2.93
CA LYS A 800 -32.75 15.20 -1.99
C LYS A 800 -31.35 15.24 -2.58
N VAL A 801 -30.38 15.52 -1.71
CA VAL A 801 -28.96 15.28 -1.96
C VAL A 801 -28.49 14.24 -0.97
N LEU A 802 -27.92 13.14 -1.46
CA LEU A 802 -27.43 12.02 -0.69
C LEU A 802 -25.90 11.94 -0.79
N ALA A 803 -25.24 11.71 0.33
CA ALA A 803 -23.80 11.48 0.38
C ALA A 803 -23.47 10.34 1.34
N VAL A 804 -22.24 9.82 1.21
CA VAL A 804 -21.65 8.94 2.19
C VAL A 804 -20.42 9.63 2.78
N ASP A 805 -20.33 9.64 4.11
CA ASP A 805 -19.15 10.16 4.80
C ASP A 805 -18.07 9.07 4.99
N ARG A 806 -16.94 9.47 5.57
CA ARG A 806 -15.79 8.61 5.75
C ARG A 806 -16.07 7.38 6.62
N GLU A 807 -16.97 7.47 7.59
CA GLU A 807 -17.37 6.35 8.45
C GLU A 807 -18.42 5.47 7.77
N GLY A 808 -18.80 5.77 6.52
CA GLY A 808 -19.75 4.97 5.75
C GLY A 808 -21.20 5.29 6.07
N ARG A 809 -21.50 6.39 6.79
CA ARG A 809 -22.87 6.79 7.09
C ARG A 809 -23.53 7.38 5.85
N LEU A 810 -24.78 6.98 5.61
CA LEU A 810 -25.62 7.59 4.60
C LEU A 810 -26.24 8.86 5.17
N LEU A 811 -26.08 9.98 4.47
CA LEU A 811 -26.60 11.27 4.86
C LEU A 811 -27.50 11.81 3.74
N ALA A 812 -28.66 12.35 4.09
CA ALA A 812 -29.59 12.96 3.14
C ALA A 812 -30.01 14.36 3.60
N TRP A 813 -29.99 15.32 2.68
CA TRP A 813 -30.41 16.70 2.89
C TRP A 813 -31.45 17.13 1.87
N ASP A 814 -32.28 18.09 2.27
CA ASP A 814 -33.16 18.82 1.38
C ASP A 814 -32.32 19.63 0.38
N ARG A 815 -32.61 19.45 -0.90
CA ARG A 815 -31.84 20.00 -2.01
C ARG A 815 -31.88 21.53 -2.08
N GLU A 816 -32.97 22.13 -1.61
CA GLU A 816 -33.20 23.57 -1.72
C GLU A 816 -32.63 24.34 -0.54
N THR A 817 -32.73 23.78 0.66
CA THR A 817 -32.38 24.45 1.92
C THR A 817 -31.09 23.94 2.55
N GLY A 818 -30.65 22.73 2.23
CA GLY A 818 -29.54 22.06 2.92
C GLY A 818 -29.91 21.52 4.30
N SER A 819 -31.21 21.48 4.65
CA SER A 819 -31.67 20.94 5.93
C SER A 819 -31.51 19.42 5.97
N SER A 820 -31.03 18.86 7.09
CA SER A 820 -30.91 17.41 7.25
C SER A 820 -32.29 16.74 7.22
N LEU A 821 -32.41 15.65 6.45
CA LEU A 821 -33.64 14.85 6.33
C LEU A 821 -33.53 13.55 7.12
N TYR A 822 -32.47 12.77 6.87
CA TYR A 822 -32.19 11.54 7.60
C TYR A 822 -30.70 11.18 7.55
N GLN A 823 -30.29 10.36 8.51
CA GLN A 823 -28.96 9.76 8.61
C GLN A 823 -29.10 8.28 8.95
N GLN A 824 -28.24 7.44 8.38
CA GLN A 824 -28.20 6.00 8.66
C GLN A 824 -26.77 5.54 8.91
N GLU A 825 -26.60 4.82 10.01
CA GLU A 825 -25.32 4.20 10.36
C GLU A 825 -25.01 3.01 9.44
N PRO A 826 -23.72 2.77 9.14
CA PRO A 826 -23.34 1.63 8.33
C PRO A 826 -23.71 0.31 9.02
N PRO A 827 -24.09 -0.74 8.26
CA PRO A 827 -24.38 -2.06 8.82
C PRO A 827 -23.15 -2.76 9.44
N TRP A 828 -21.94 -2.26 9.18
CA TRP A 828 -20.68 -2.82 9.66
C TRP A 828 -19.80 -1.70 10.25
N PRO A 829 -18.96 -1.99 11.25
CA PRO A 829 -17.97 -1.03 11.73
C PRO A 829 -17.06 -0.60 10.58
N SER A 830 -16.94 0.71 10.35
CA SER A 830 -16.05 1.27 9.36
C SER A 830 -14.69 1.59 9.98
N ARG A 831 -13.61 1.25 9.27
CA ARG A 831 -12.25 1.73 9.62
C ARG A 831 -11.90 3.04 8.92
N GLY A 832 -12.84 3.63 8.19
CA GLY A 832 -12.61 4.85 7.41
C GLY A 832 -11.70 4.64 6.20
N LEU A 833 -11.67 3.40 5.68
CA LEU A 833 -10.75 2.96 4.63
C LEU A 833 -11.41 2.77 3.27
N GLU A 834 -12.72 2.51 3.18
CA GLU A 834 -13.43 2.23 1.92
C GLU A 834 -14.87 2.79 1.91
N PHE A 835 -15.09 3.82 1.08
CA PHE A 835 -16.39 4.41 0.79
C PHE A 835 -16.41 4.92 -0.66
N GLN A 836 -17.53 4.74 -1.34
CA GLN A 836 -17.69 5.02 -2.77
C GLN A 836 -18.90 5.93 -3.03
N SER A 837 -18.95 6.61 -4.17
CA SER A 837 -20.07 7.51 -4.48
C SER A 837 -21.40 6.74 -4.44
N PRO A 838 -22.42 7.23 -3.70
CA PRO A 838 -23.75 6.64 -3.71
C PRO A 838 -24.29 6.53 -5.14
N THR A 839 -25.12 5.51 -5.35
CA THR A 839 -25.80 5.32 -6.64
C THR A 839 -27.29 5.26 -6.40
N VAL A 840 -28.04 6.16 -7.02
CA VAL A 840 -29.49 6.22 -6.95
C VAL A 840 -30.08 5.64 -8.22
N HIS A 841 -31.00 4.69 -8.07
CA HIS A 841 -31.78 4.17 -9.19
C HIS A 841 -33.19 3.84 -8.73
N ARG A 842 -34.17 4.54 -9.31
CA ARG A 842 -35.59 4.50 -8.91
C ARG A 842 -35.77 4.97 -7.47
N ASP A 843 -36.37 4.14 -6.62
CA ASP A 843 -36.74 4.36 -5.23
C ASP A 843 -35.64 3.96 -4.22
N ARG A 844 -34.42 3.71 -4.70
CA ARG A 844 -33.33 3.12 -3.89
C ARG A 844 -32.01 3.84 -4.06
N VAL A 845 -31.24 3.87 -2.96
CA VAL A 845 -29.82 4.25 -2.94
C VAL A 845 -28.95 3.04 -2.59
N TYR A 846 -27.87 2.86 -3.34
CA TYR A 846 -26.92 1.76 -3.19
C TYR A 846 -25.56 2.30 -2.79
N LEU A 847 -24.96 1.69 -1.78
CA LEU A 847 -23.63 2.02 -1.27
C LEU A 847 -22.72 0.80 -1.35
N ALA A 848 -21.47 1.04 -1.72
CA ALA A 848 -20.38 0.09 -1.54
C ALA A 848 -19.52 0.60 -0.39
N LEU A 849 -19.50 -0.18 0.69
CA LEU A 849 -18.78 0.11 1.93
C LEU A 849 -17.74 -0.97 2.16
N GLU A 850 -16.86 -0.75 3.13
CA GLU A 850 -15.86 -1.72 3.56
C GLU A 850 -16.47 -3.12 3.75
N GLY A 851 -17.58 -3.25 4.47
CA GLY A 851 -18.19 -4.56 4.74
C GLY A 851 -18.93 -5.23 3.57
N GLY A 852 -19.23 -4.51 2.48
CA GLY A 852 -19.98 -5.05 1.34
C GLY A 852 -20.91 -4.03 0.66
N LEU A 853 -21.92 -4.53 -0.04
CA LEU A 853 -22.97 -3.73 -0.67
C LEU A 853 -24.18 -3.59 0.25
N VAL A 854 -24.80 -2.42 0.25
CA VAL A 854 -26.05 -2.16 0.98
C VAL A 854 -27.01 -1.32 0.13
N ALA A 855 -28.30 -1.62 0.22
CA ALA A 855 -29.36 -0.85 -0.39
C ALA A 855 -30.28 -0.26 0.67
N HIS A 856 -30.66 1.00 0.47
CA HIS A 856 -31.60 1.73 1.31
C HIS A 856 -32.74 2.31 0.47
N SER A 857 -33.90 2.49 1.10
CA SER A 857 -34.99 3.30 0.58
C SER A 857 -34.54 4.75 0.46
N ILE A 858 -34.88 5.40 -0.64
CA ILE A 858 -34.58 6.83 -0.81
C ILE A 858 -35.47 7.74 0.03
N GLU A 859 -36.67 7.26 0.39
CA GLU A 859 -37.70 8.03 1.09
C GLU A 859 -37.26 8.41 2.50
N ASP A 860 -36.75 7.43 3.25
CA ASP A 860 -36.45 7.55 4.68
C ASP A 860 -35.08 6.95 5.09
N GLY A 861 -34.33 6.42 4.11
CA GLY A 861 -33.05 5.77 4.37
C GLY A 861 -33.16 4.35 4.94
N THR A 862 -34.36 3.78 5.07
CA THR A 862 -34.51 2.43 5.64
C THR A 862 -33.71 1.39 4.85
N ARG A 863 -32.91 0.59 5.54
CA ARG A 863 -32.10 -0.46 4.91
C ARG A 863 -33.00 -1.57 4.37
N LEU A 864 -32.94 -1.82 3.07
CA LEU A 864 -33.75 -2.81 2.38
C LEU A 864 -33.09 -4.19 2.35
N TRP A 865 -31.79 -4.23 2.03
CA TRP A 865 -30.98 -5.44 2.03
C TRP A 865 -29.49 -5.10 2.16
N GLN A 866 -28.69 -6.08 2.55
CA GLN A 866 -27.23 -5.98 2.58
C GLN A 866 -26.60 -7.28 2.09
N SER A 867 -25.45 -7.16 1.44
CA SER A 867 -24.68 -8.27 0.86
C SER A 867 -23.23 -8.12 1.31
N PRO A 868 -22.81 -8.85 2.36
CA PRO A 868 -21.42 -8.79 2.80
C PRO A 868 -20.51 -9.39 1.72
N TRP A 869 -19.23 -9.00 1.74
CA TRP A 869 -18.23 -9.72 0.96
C TRP A 869 -18.23 -11.22 1.34
N PRO A 870 -18.03 -12.14 0.38
CA PRO A 870 -17.86 -13.57 0.68
C PRO A 870 -16.81 -13.79 1.77
N GLU A 871 -16.99 -14.78 2.65
CA GLU A 871 -16.11 -15.00 3.82
C GLU A 871 -14.62 -15.10 3.45
N ALA A 872 -14.31 -15.71 2.30
CA ALA A 872 -12.96 -15.78 1.72
C ALA A 872 -12.31 -14.40 1.43
N LEU A 873 -13.11 -13.32 1.43
CA LEU A 873 -12.74 -11.92 1.17
C LEU A 873 -13.13 -10.99 2.35
N ALA A 874 -13.70 -11.54 3.44
CA ALA A 874 -14.27 -10.76 4.54
C ALA A 874 -13.22 -10.12 5.47
N LEU A 875 -12.01 -10.70 5.52
CA LEU A 875 -10.85 -10.03 6.10
C LEU A 875 -10.14 -9.26 4.98
N PRO A 876 -9.82 -7.96 5.17
CA PRO A 876 -9.09 -7.22 4.16
C PRO A 876 -7.77 -7.97 3.91
N PRO A 877 -7.50 -8.46 2.68
CA PRO A 877 -6.13 -8.72 2.34
C PRO A 877 -5.48 -7.34 2.35
N PHE A 878 -4.79 -6.99 3.43
CA PHE A 878 -3.81 -5.91 3.44
C PHE A 878 -2.64 -6.34 2.51
N ARG A 879 -2.92 -6.60 1.23
CA ARG A 879 -1.92 -6.83 0.19
C ARG A 879 -1.42 -5.46 -0.25
N ARG A 880 -0.37 -5.01 0.45
CA ARG A 880 0.41 -3.78 0.26
C ARG A 880 1.27 -3.81 -1.03
N HIS A 881 0.77 -4.32 -2.15
CA HIS A 881 1.61 -4.78 -3.26
C HIS A 881 1.16 -4.29 -4.66
N ASP A 882 1.00 -2.98 -4.85
CA ASP A 882 1.11 -2.30 -6.16
C ASP A 882 0.82 -0.81 -6.01
N GLY A 883 1.47 0.00 -6.84
CA GLY A 883 1.48 1.47 -6.77
C GLY A 883 0.22 2.15 -7.31
N ALA A 884 -0.94 1.51 -7.31
CA ALA A 884 -2.20 2.07 -7.83
C ALA A 884 -3.30 2.07 -6.77
N ARG A 885 -3.11 2.82 -5.67
CA ARG A 885 -4.09 2.92 -4.57
C ARG A 885 -4.84 4.24 -4.58
N TYR A 886 -5.39 4.62 -5.73
CA TYR A 886 -6.23 5.82 -5.83
C TYR A 886 -7.68 5.45 -5.54
N GLN A 887 -8.24 5.93 -4.42
CA GLN A 887 -9.69 6.05 -4.35
C GLN A 887 -10.12 7.20 -5.25
N VAL A 888 -10.75 6.85 -6.38
CA VAL A 888 -11.33 7.84 -7.28
C VAL A 888 -12.68 8.25 -6.70
N SER A 889 -12.82 9.53 -6.35
CA SER A 889 -14.01 10.08 -5.68
C SER A 889 -15.34 9.83 -6.42
N GLU A 890 -15.26 9.55 -7.71
CA GLU A 890 -16.36 9.29 -8.64
C GLU A 890 -16.74 7.80 -8.74
N ALA A 891 -15.93 6.89 -8.20
CA ALA A 891 -16.17 5.46 -8.27
C ALA A 891 -17.33 5.08 -7.35
N GLY A 892 -18.27 4.26 -7.84
CA GLY A 892 -19.20 3.57 -6.97
C GLY A 892 -20.03 2.49 -7.64
N PRO A 893 -21.10 2.02 -6.98
CA PRO A 893 -21.92 0.94 -7.52
C PRO A 893 -22.46 1.26 -8.92
N VAL A 894 -22.58 0.23 -9.76
CA VAL A 894 -23.00 0.31 -11.15
C VAL A 894 -24.28 -0.49 -11.31
N VAL A 895 -25.36 0.17 -11.71
CA VAL A 895 -26.66 -0.45 -11.96
C VAL A 895 -26.84 -0.67 -13.46
N VAL A 896 -27.08 -1.93 -13.85
CA VAL A 896 -27.41 -2.28 -15.24
C VAL A 896 -28.47 -3.37 -15.27
N SER A 897 -29.60 -3.07 -15.91
CA SER A 897 -30.76 -3.99 -15.98
C SER A 897 -31.25 -4.47 -14.60
N LYS A 898 -30.88 -5.69 -14.18
CA LYS A 898 -31.24 -6.29 -12.88
C LYS A 898 -30.02 -6.53 -11.99
N LEU A 899 -28.88 -5.97 -12.34
CA LEU A 899 -27.61 -6.19 -11.67
C LEU A 899 -27.14 -4.92 -10.98
N LEU A 900 -26.51 -5.10 -9.83
CA LEU A 900 -25.70 -4.09 -9.18
C LEU A 900 -24.27 -4.64 -9.08
N LEU A 901 -23.30 -3.86 -9.55
CA LEU A 901 -21.89 -4.23 -9.55
C LEU A 901 -21.11 -3.23 -8.70
N THR A 902 -20.06 -3.68 -8.03
CA THR A 902 -19.04 -2.80 -7.44
C THR A 902 -17.67 -3.36 -7.70
N GLY A 903 -16.66 -2.50 -7.80
CA GLY A 903 -15.25 -2.85 -7.82
C GLY A 903 -14.52 -2.02 -6.77
N GLY A 904 -13.57 -2.60 -6.06
CA GLY A 904 -12.77 -1.92 -5.06
C GLY A 904 -11.59 -2.75 -4.59
N PRO A 905 -10.95 -2.39 -3.46
CA PRO A 905 -9.71 -3.04 -3.02
C PRO A 905 -9.84 -4.53 -2.68
N ARG A 906 -11.07 -4.98 -2.39
CA ARG A 906 -11.39 -6.39 -2.06
C ARG A 906 -11.66 -7.25 -3.28
N GLY A 907 -12.09 -6.64 -4.39
CA GLY A 907 -12.60 -7.37 -5.53
C GLY A 907 -13.67 -6.63 -6.31
N CYS A 908 -14.24 -7.35 -7.26
CA CYS A 908 -15.49 -7.00 -7.91
C CYS A 908 -16.60 -7.94 -7.42
N MET A 909 -17.76 -7.39 -7.08
CA MET A 909 -18.94 -8.15 -6.66
C MET A 909 -20.14 -7.74 -7.51
N ILE A 910 -20.90 -8.75 -7.96
CA ILE A 910 -22.15 -8.59 -8.70
C ILE A 910 -23.25 -9.20 -7.86
N VAL A 911 -24.32 -8.43 -7.66
CA VAL A 911 -25.52 -8.87 -6.94
C VAL A 911 -26.78 -8.63 -7.77
N ASP A 912 -27.83 -9.39 -7.48
CA ASP A 912 -29.17 -9.07 -7.96
C ASP A 912 -29.65 -7.74 -7.34
N LEU A 913 -30.16 -6.84 -8.18
CA LEU A 913 -30.57 -5.49 -7.78
C LEU A 913 -31.77 -5.50 -6.80
N GLN A 914 -32.66 -6.50 -6.90
CA GLN A 914 -33.91 -6.54 -6.14
C GLN A 914 -33.68 -7.01 -4.71
N GLY A 915 -32.95 -8.12 -4.53
CA GLY A 915 -32.75 -8.78 -3.23
C GLY A 915 -31.32 -8.81 -2.71
N GLY A 916 -30.32 -8.36 -3.48
CA GLY A 916 -28.92 -8.38 -3.07
C GLY A 916 -28.28 -9.77 -3.08
N GLU A 917 -28.87 -10.77 -3.74
CA GLU A 917 -28.25 -12.09 -3.85
C GLU A 917 -26.91 -11.98 -4.58
N VAL A 918 -25.83 -12.51 -3.99
CA VAL A 918 -24.51 -12.53 -4.63
C VAL A 918 -24.53 -13.49 -5.81
N LEU A 919 -24.27 -12.94 -6.99
CA LEU A 919 -24.38 -13.61 -8.28
C LEU A 919 -23.02 -14.05 -8.82
N TRP A 920 -22.01 -13.20 -8.63
CA TRP A 920 -20.64 -13.46 -9.06
C TRP A 920 -19.67 -12.57 -8.28
N PHE A 921 -18.43 -13.03 -8.12
CA PHE A 921 -17.36 -12.24 -7.53
C PHE A 921 -16.01 -12.55 -8.17
N LEU A 922 -15.11 -11.58 -8.10
CA LEU A 922 -13.73 -11.68 -8.52
C LEU A 922 -12.83 -11.07 -7.46
N SER A 923 -11.83 -11.81 -6.98
CA SER A 923 -10.83 -11.31 -6.05
C SER A 923 -9.75 -10.48 -6.76
N GLY A 924 -9.19 -9.49 -6.07
CA GLY A 924 -8.10 -8.64 -6.55
C GLY A 924 -8.45 -7.17 -6.39
N PHE A 925 -7.48 -6.27 -6.44
CA PHE A 925 -7.75 -4.84 -6.44
C PHE A 925 -8.43 -4.47 -7.76
N CYS A 926 -9.71 -4.12 -7.70
CA CYS A 926 -10.54 -3.86 -8.88
C CYS A 926 -10.86 -2.37 -9.01
N SER A 927 -10.70 -1.82 -10.22
CA SER A 927 -11.31 -0.53 -10.56
C SER A 927 -12.83 -0.66 -10.68
N GLN A 928 -13.55 0.47 -10.75
CA GLN A 928 -14.99 0.45 -11.03
C GLN A 928 -15.25 -0.26 -12.37
N PRO A 929 -16.11 -1.29 -12.43
CA PRO A 929 -16.41 -1.97 -13.67
C PRO A 929 -17.20 -1.07 -14.62
N VAL A 930 -16.94 -1.19 -15.93
CA VAL A 930 -17.78 -0.64 -17.00
C VAL A 930 -18.52 -1.78 -17.65
N VAL A 931 -19.82 -1.63 -17.85
CA VAL A 931 -20.69 -2.66 -18.44
C VAL A 931 -21.33 -2.16 -19.72
N ASP A 932 -21.47 -3.04 -20.71
CA ASP A 932 -22.20 -2.72 -21.93
C ASP A 932 -23.69 -2.48 -21.65
N ARG A 933 -24.40 -1.85 -22.60
CA ARG A 933 -25.82 -1.49 -22.43
C ARG A 933 -26.71 -2.69 -22.13
N ASN A 934 -26.33 -3.89 -22.57
CA ASN A 934 -27.12 -5.10 -22.39
C ASN A 934 -26.83 -5.84 -21.08
N GLY A 935 -25.83 -5.40 -20.30
CA GLY A 935 -25.44 -6.09 -19.07
C GLY A 935 -24.78 -7.46 -19.31
N ARG A 936 -24.24 -7.70 -20.52
CA ARG A 936 -23.62 -8.97 -20.91
C ARG A 936 -22.12 -8.94 -20.85
N LYS A 937 -21.50 -7.79 -21.11
CA LYS A 937 -20.05 -7.65 -21.12
C LYS A 937 -19.63 -6.62 -20.10
N LEU A 938 -18.64 -6.97 -19.27
CA LEU A 938 -18.04 -6.06 -18.32
C LEU A 938 -16.53 -5.99 -18.51
N TRP A 939 -15.96 -4.84 -18.20
CA TRP A 939 -14.53 -4.58 -18.25
C TRP A 939 -14.08 -3.82 -17.01
N LEU A 940 -12.90 -4.17 -16.51
CA LEU A 940 -12.30 -3.56 -15.34
C LEU A 940 -10.79 -3.80 -15.35
N VAL A 941 -10.08 -3.06 -14.50
CA VAL A 941 -8.67 -3.31 -14.21
C VAL A 941 -8.59 -4.09 -12.90
N VAL A 942 -7.82 -5.17 -12.90
CA VAL A 942 -7.60 -6.06 -11.74
C VAL A 942 -6.10 -6.24 -11.54
N ASP A 943 -5.57 -5.82 -10.39
CA ASP A 943 -4.14 -5.96 -10.05
C ASP A 943 -3.21 -5.46 -11.18
N GLY A 944 -3.55 -4.32 -11.80
CA GLY A 944 -2.81 -3.72 -12.91
C GLY A 944 -3.09 -4.30 -14.30
N GLN A 945 -3.96 -5.29 -14.43
CA GLN A 945 -4.32 -5.91 -15.71
C GLN A 945 -5.72 -5.50 -16.17
N LEU A 946 -5.87 -5.09 -17.42
CA LEU A 946 -7.19 -4.97 -18.06
C LEU A 946 -7.77 -6.37 -18.28
N ARG A 947 -9.01 -6.57 -17.81
CA ARG A 947 -9.79 -7.79 -17.98
C ARG A 947 -11.17 -7.50 -18.56
N GLY A 948 -11.63 -8.37 -19.45
CA GLY A 948 -12.99 -8.35 -20.00
C GLY A 948 -13.68 -9.68 -19.74
N PHE A 949 -14.97 -9.63 -19.41
CA PHE A 949 -15.80 -10.81 -19.17
C PHE A 949 -17.12 -10.71 -19.94
N GLU A 950 -17.62 -11.84 -20.41
CA GLU A 950 -18.94 -11.98 -21.02
C GLU A 950 -19.77 -13.00 -20.24
N SER A 951 -21.04 -12.66 -20.03
CA SER A 951 -22.00 -13.55 -19.40
C SER A 951 -22.82 -14.34 -20.41
N LYS A 952 -22.79 -15.66 -20.28
CA LYS A 952 -23.60 -16.59 -21.12
C LYS A 952 -25.07 -16.65 -20.71
N ASP A 953 -25.40 -16.28 -19.48
CA ASP A 953 -26.74 -16.36 -18.89
C ASP A 953 -27.41 -14.99 -18.70
N ARG A 954 -27.04 -14.01 -19.55
CA ARG A 954 -27.54 -12.61 -19.53
C ARG A 954 -27.21 -11.86 -18.23
N GLY A 955 -25.99 -12.06 -17.74
CA GLY A 955 -25.39 -11.34 -16.62
C GLY A 955 -25.64 -11.97 -15.26
N ARG A 956 -26.04 -13.25 -15.17
CA ARG A 956 -26.54 -13.83 -13.92
C ARG A 956 -25.48 -14.54 -13.09
N ARG A 957 -24.75 -15.53 -13.59
CA ARG A 957 -23.78 -16.28 -12.76
C ARG A 957 -22.53 -16.73 -13.52
N ASP A 958 -22.64 -17.00 -14.81
CA ASP A 958 -21.54 -17.54 -15.61
C ASP A 958 -20.87 -16.44 -16.44
N TRP A 959 -19.86 -15.79 -15.83
CA TRP A 959 -18.99 -14.79 -16.46
C TRP A 959 -17.67 -15.42 -16.90
N GLN A 960 -17.42 -15.41 -18.21
CA GLN A 960 -16.22 -16.03 -18.81
C GLN A 960 -15.29 -14.96 -19.37
N PRO A 961 -13.96 -15.14 -19.30
CA PRO A 961 -13.02 -14.21 -19.91
C PRO A 961 -13.29 -14.02 -21.41
N LEU A 962 -13.35 -12.76 -21.86
CA LEU A 962 -13.46 -12.40 -23.28
C LEU A 962 -12.13 -12.54 -24.01
N PHE A 963 -11.03 -12.23 -23.33
CA PHE A 963 -9.67 -12.24 -23.85
C PHE A 963 -8.66 -12.46 -22.70
N ASP A 964 -7.41 -12.79 -23.04
CA ASP A 964 -6.32 -12.95 -22.07
C ASP A 964 -5.99 -11.62 -21.37
N PRO A 965 -5.68 -11.62 -20.05
CA PRO A 965 -5.38 -10.39 -19.32
C PRO A 965 -4.29 -9.53 -20.01
N VAL A 966 -4.54 -8.22 -20.09
CA VAL A 966 -3.61 -7.27 -20.72
C VAL A 966 -2.95 -6.43 -19.64
N GLU A 967 -1.63 -6.52 -19.53
CA GLU A 967 -0.84 -5.72 -18.57
C GLU A 967 -0.91 -4.23 -18.90
N LEU A 968 -1.17 -3.40 -17.90
CA LEU A 968 -1.10 -1.93 -18.00
C LEU A 968 0.15 -1.44 -17.26
N PRO A 969 1.09 -0.77 -17.95
CA PRO A 969 2.23 -0.18 -17.29
C PRO A 969 1.78 0.81 -16.19
N GLY A 970 2.39 0.73 -15.01
CA GLY A 970 2.00 1.54 -13.85
C GLY A 970 0.66 1.16 -13.20
N GLY A 971 -0.06 0.16 -13.72
CA GLY A 971 -1.39 -0.23 -13.25
C GLY A 971 -2.46 0.82 -13.58
N SER A 972 -3.64 0.72 -12.96
CA SER A 972 -4.67 1.78 -13.02
C SER A 972 -5.70 1.59 -11.93
N ALA A 973 -6.06 2.68 -11.26
CA ALA A 973 -7.22 2.74 -10.36
C ALA A 973 -8.36 3.59 -10.96
N ALA A 974 -8.13 4.26 -12.09
CA ALA A 974 -9.11 5.09 -12.75
C ALA A 974 -10.23 4.22 -13.38
N PRO A 975 -11.52 4.59 -13.22
CA PRO A 975 -12.60 3.92 -13.92
C PRO A 975 -12.38 3.97 -15.44
N PRO A 976 -12.46 2.83 -16.16
CA PRO A 976 -12.48 2.84 -17.61
C PRO A 976 -13.67 3.65 -18.16
N ALA A 977 -13.65 3.94 -19.47
CA ALA A 977 -14.79 4.51 -20.18
C ALA A 977 -15.06 3.79 -21.50
N LEU A 978 -16.33 3.69 -21.88
CA LEU A 978 -16.73 3.10 -23.16
C LEU A 978 -17.12 4.20 -24.16
N ALA A 979 -16.39 4.29 -25.28
CA ALA A 979 -16.59 5.26 -26.34
C ALA A 979 -16.89 4.53 -27.66
N GLY A 980 -18.17 4.33 -27.97
CA GLY A 980 -18.57 3.51 -29.13
C GLY A 980 -18.07 2.07 -29.00
N ASN A 981 -17.17 1.63 -29.90
CA ASN A 981 -16.53 0.31 -29.86
C ASN A 981 -15.08 0.36 -29.35
N ARG A 982 -14.81 1.22 -28.36
CA ARG A 982 -13.48 1.42 -27.77
C ARG A 982 -13.58 1.47 -26.26
N LEU A 983 -12.72 0.73 -25.59
CA LEU A 983 -12.54 0.79 -24.15
C LEU A 983 -11.32 1.68 -23.85
N LEU A 984 -11.56 2.78 -23.15
CA LEU A 984 -10.53 3.74 -22.75
C LEU A 984 -10.10 3.48 -21.31
N VAL A 985 -8.80 3.32 -21.10
CA VAL A 985 -8.21 2.99 -19.80
C VAL A 985 -7.01 3.89 -19.56
N ALA A 986 -7.04 4.64 -18.46
CA ALA A 986 -5.94 5.50 -18.05
C ALA A 986 -4.90 4.68 -17.26
N GLY A 987 -3.68 4.56 -17.75
CA GLY A 987 -2.56 3.93 -17.06
C GLY A 987 -1.94 4.83 -16.00
N GLY A 988 -1.34 4.20 -14.99
CA GLY A 988 -0.60 4.87 -13.91
C GLY A 988 0.71 5.50 -14.36
N ASP A 989 1.16 5.17 -15.57
CA ASP A 989 2.30 5.73 -16.30
C ASP A 989 1.99 7.06 -17.02
N GLY A 990 0.76 7.59 -16.89
CA GLY A 990 0.33 8.81 -17.57
C GLY A 990 -0.09 8.59 -19.01
N VAL A 991 -0.37 7.35 -19.42
CA VAL A 991 -0.83 7.03 -20.77
C VAL A 991 -2.32 6.70 -20.76
N LEU A 992 -3.09 7.36 -21.61
CA LEU A 992 -4.44 6.92 -21.94
C LEU A 992 -4.38 5.88 -23.05
N TYR A 993 -4.77 4.65 -22.76
CA TYR A 993 -4.84 3.56 -23.71
C TYR A 993 -6.26 3.35 -24.23
N ALA A 994 -6.39 3.02 -25.52
CA ALA A 994 -7.64 2.56 -26.11
C ALA A 994 -7.51 1.11 -26.57
N PHE A 995 -8.48 0.28 -26.21
CA PHE A 995 -8.54 -1.14 -26.55
C PHE A 995 -9.82 -1.50 -27.29
N HIS A 996 -9.75 -2.55 -28.10
CA HIS A 996 -10.94 -3.17 -28.67
C HIS A 996 -11.67 -3.96 -27.58
N PRO A 997 -12.96 -3.68 -27.30
CA PRO A 997 -13.66 -4.24 -26.15
C PRO A 997 -13.84 -5.76 -26.22
N ASP A 998 -13.92 -6.35 -27.42
CA ASP A 998 -14.11 -7.81 -27.54
C ASP A 998 -12.83 -8.62 -27.49
N SER A 999 -11.67 -8.01 -27.77
CA SER A 999 -10.43 -8.76 -27.99
C SER A 999 -9.26 -8.28 -27.13
N GLY A 1000 -9.42 -7.20 -26.37
CA GLY A 1000 -8.33 -6.58 -25.60
C GLY A 1000 -7.21 -6.00 -26.46
N ARG A 1001 -7.38 -5.92 -27.79
CA ARG A 1001 -6.30 -5.48 -28.69
C ARG A 1001 -6.08 -3.97 -28.54
N PRO A 1002 -4.85 -3.48 -28.35
CA PRO A 1002 -4.58 -2.04 -28.34
C PRO A 1002 -4.94 -1.42 -29.70
N LEU A 1003 -5.60 -0.26 -29.65
CA LEU A 1003 -6.00 0.53 -30.82
C LEU A 1003 -5.10 1.75 -30.98
N TRP A 1004 -4.90 2.51 -29.91
CA TRP A 1004 -4.02 3.68 -29.84
C TRP A 1004 -3.64 3.97 -28.37
N ALA A 1005 -2.63 4.81 -28.17
CA ALA A 1005 -2.23 5.32 -26.87
C ALA A 1005 -1.92 6.82 -26.98
N HIS A 1006 -2.21 7.57 -25.91
CA HIS A 1006 -1.91 9.00 -25.79
C HIS A 1006 -1.12 9.26 -24.52
N GLN A 1007 0.13 9.71 -24.66
CA GLN A 1007 1.03 10.04 -23.56
C GLN A 1007 0.74 11.46 -23.06
N THR A 1008 0.54 11.65 -21.76
CA THR A 1008 0.51 12.98 -21.14
C THR A 1008 1.93 13.52 -20.93
N ASP A 1009 2.03 14.82 -20.69
CA ASP A 1009 3.29 15.45 -20.32
C ASP A 1009 3.70 15.00 -18.89
N PRO A 1010 4.97 15.20 -18.48
CA PRO A 1010 5.39 15.00 -17.10
C PRO A 1010 4.47 15.73 -16.12
N GLY A 1011 4.11 15.07 -15.02
CA GLY A 1011 3.27 15.67 -13.98
C GLY A 1011 3.94 16.90 -13.36
N LEU A 1012 3.14 17.91 -13.02
CA LEU A 1012 3.66 19.11 -12.31
C LEU A 1012 4.07 18.79 -10.87
N VAL A 1013 3.57 17.68 -10.34
CA VAL A 1013 3.93 17.07 -9.05
C VAL A 1013 3.90 15.56 -9.21
N ASP A 1014 4.76 14.87 -8.46
CA ASP A 1014 4.78 13.42 -8.43
C ASP A 1014 3.72 12.87 -7.45
N TYR A 1015 2.86 11.99 -7.97
CA TYR A 1015 1.88 11.23 -7.16
C TYR A 1015 2.32 9.78 -6.92
N SER A 1016 3.47 9.35 -7.46
CA SER A 1016 4.05 8.03 -7.24
C SER A 1016 5.23 8.11 -6.26
N PRO A 1017 5.42 7.14 -5.34
CA PRO A 1017 6.59 7.08 -4.46
C PRO A 1017 7.90 6.65 -5.15
N LEU A 1018 7.81 5.94 -6.27
CA LEU A 1018 8.94 5.20 -6.84
C LEU A 1018 9.54 5.88 -8.09
N SER A 1019 8.91 6.93 -8.59
CA SER A 1019 9.30 7.63 -9.81
C SER A 1019 9.18 9.13 -9.63
N ARG A 1020 10.13 9.88 -10.20
CA ARG A 1020 10.02 11.33 -10.38
C ARG A 1020 9.78 11.67 -11.85
N GLY A 1021 9.00 12.72 -12.10
CA GLY A 1021 8.79 13.30 -13.44
C GLY A 1021 7.91 12.48 -14.37
N GLN A 1022 7.05 11.59 -13.84
CA GLN A 1022 6.05 10.90 -14.65
C GLN A 1022 4.71 11.63 -14.64
N GLY A 1023 4.02 11.66 -15.78
CA GLY A 1023 2.63 12.05 -15.83
C GLY A 1023 1.77 11.01 -15.13
N HIS A 1024 0.67 11.44 -14.51
CA HIS A 1024 -0.35 10.54 -13.97
C HIS A 1024 -1.73 10.99 -14.43
N ILE A 1025 -2.64 10.04 -14.57
CA ILE A 1025 -4.04 10.30 -14.85
C ILE A 1025 -4.84 9.70 -13.69
N LEU A 1026 -5.35 10.57 -12.82
CA LEU A 1026 -6.08 10.15 -11.61
C LEU A 1026 -7.59 10.04 -11.85
N ALA A 1027 -8.13 10.89 -12.72
CA ALA A 1027 -9.52 10.90 -13.08
C ALA A 1027 -9.82 9.89 -14.20
N GLY A 1028 -10.94 9.16 -14.09
CA GLY A 1028 -11.39 8.31 -15.18
C GLY A 1028 -11.81 9.15 -16.39
N PRO A 1029 -11.40 8.81 -17.63
CA PRO A 1029 -11.76 9.60 -18.81
C PRO A 1029 -13.29 9.70 -18.96
N LEU A 1030 -13.75 10.81 -19.53
CA LEU A 1030 -15.14 11.00 -19.95
C LEU A 1030 -15.19 11.02 -21.48
N ALA A 1031 -16.09 10.26 -22.10
CA ALA A 1031 -16.08 10.06 -23.54
C ALA A 1031 -17.44 10.31 -24.18
N ALA A 1032 -17.46 11.16 -25.20
CA ALA A 1032 -18.52 11.20 -26.21
C ALA A 1032 -18.22 10.21 -27.34
N ALA A 1033 -19.10 10.16 -28.35
CA ALA A 1033 -18.94 9.24 -29.48
C ALA A 1033 -17.68 9.50 -30.31
N THR A 1034 -17.23 10.75 -30.40
CA THR A 1034 -16.11 11.20 -31.25
C THR A 1034 -14.96 11.85 -30.48
N GLU A 1035 -15.16 12.16 -29.20
CA GLU A 1035 -14.25 12.96 -28.38
C GLU A 1035 -14.10 12.38 -26.97
N VAL A 1036 -12.93 12.60 -26.37
CA VAL A 1036 -12.59 12.17 -25.02
C VAL A 1036 -12.04 13.36 -24.24
N LEU A 1037 -12.61 13.62 -23.07
CA LEU A 1037 -12.05 14.53 -22.07
C LEU A 1037 -11.09 13.76 -21.15
N LEU A 1038 -9.91 14.33 -20.99
CA LEU A 1038 -8.84 13.77 -20.17
C LEU A 1038 -8.22 14.86 -19.30
N ALA A 1039 -8.22 14.65 -17.98
CA ALA A 1039 -7.57 15.52 -17.01
C ALA A 1039 -6.25 14.87 -16.55
N GLY A 1040 -5.13 15.58 -16.70
CA GLY A 1040 -3.80 15.09 -16.31
C GLY A 1040 -3.22 15.82 -15.10
N THR A 1041 -2.30 15.16 -14.39
CA THR A 1041 -1.52 15.79 -13.29
C THR A 1041 -0.45 16.76 -13.79
N ASP A 1042 -0.24 16.81 -15.10
CA ASP A 1042 0.52 17.84 -15.81
C ASP A 1042 -0.23 19.18 -15.93
N GLY A 1043 -1.47 19.24 -15.43
CA GLY A 1043 -2.29 20.45 -15.38
C GLY A 1043 -3.01 20.80 -16.67
N HIS A 1044 -3.03 19.88 -17.63
CA HIS A 1044 -3.77 20.02 -18.86
C HIS A 1044 -5.11 19.27 -18.80
N LEU A 1045 -6.18 19.97 -19.15
CA LEU A 1045 -7.44 19.35 -19.56
C LEU A 1045 -7.44 19.26 -21.10
N ARG A 1046 -7.54 18.03 -21.62
CA ARG A 1046 -7.41 17.71 -23.04
C ARG A 1046 -8.73 17.22 -23.62
N VAL A 1047 -8.97 17.57 -24.88
CA VAL A 1047 -9.97 16.98 -25.76
C VAL A 1047 -9.23 16.16 -26.80
N LEU A 1048 -9.45 14.86 -26.83
CA LEU A 1048 -8.84 13.93 -27.78
C LEU A 1048 -9.89 13.40 -28.74
N ASN A 1049 -9.50 13.12 -29.98
CA ASN A 1049 -10.33 12.35 -30.89
C ASN A 1049 -10.42 10.90 -30.38
N SER A 1050 -11.64 10.40 -30.17
CA SER A 1050 -11.86 9.04 -29.64
C SER A 1050 -11.31 7.94 -30.55
N ASP A 1051 -11.22 8.21 -31.85
CA ASP A 1051 -10.88 7.20 -32.85
C ASP A 1051 -9.38 7.02 -33.04
N SER A 1052 -8.62 8.11 -32.91
CA SER A 1052 -7.18 8.11 -33.14
C SER A 1052 -6.33 8.47 -31.92
N GLY A 1053 -6.93 8.93 -30.82
CA GLY A 1053 -6.20 9.44 -29.65
C GLY A 1053 -5.45 10.75 -29.91
N LYS A 1054 -5.74 11.43 -31.02
CA LYS A 1054 -5.05 12.68 -31.39
C LYS A 1054 -5.62 13.84 -30.59
N LEU A 1055 -4.75 14.71 -30.10
CA LEU A 1055 -5.15 15.94 -29.43
C LEU A 1055 -5.90 16.85 -30.40
N LEU A 1056 -7.13 17.23 -30.03
CA LEU A 1056 -7.95 18.20 -30.75
C LEU A 1056 -7.80 19.58 -30.11
N GLN A 1057 -7.82 19.63 -28.78
CA GLN A 1057 -7.72 20.86 -28.01
C GLN A 1057 -7.17 20.60 -26.61
N SER A 1058 -6.53 21.59 -26.00
CA SER A 1058 -6.13 21.56 -24.59
C SER A 1058 -6.28 22.92 -23.93
N ILE A 1059 -6.58 22.93 -22.63
CA ILE A 1059 -6.46 24.10 -21.77
C ILE A 1059 -5.42 23.79 -20.68
N ASP A 1060 -4.45 24.68 -20.53
CA ASP A 1060 -3.41 24.60 -19.52
C ASP A 1060 -3.84 25.42 -18.29
N LEU A 1061 -4.02 24.73 -17.17
CA LEU A 1061 -4.43 25.32 -15.90
C LEU A 1061 -3.24 25.49 -14.94
N GLY A 1062 -2.06 25.00 -15.31
CA GLY A 1062 -0.84 25.06 -14.51
C GLY A 1062 -0.95 24.36 -13.15
N LEU A 1063 -1.94 23.51 -12.93
CA LEU A 1063 -2.18 22.82 -11.66
C LEU A 1063 -2.56 21.37 -11.91
N PRO A 1064 -2.00 20.40 -11.18
CA PRO A 1064 -2.40 19.01 -11.31
C PRO A 1064 -3.91 18.82 -11.16
N LEU A 1065 -4.53 18.12 -12.11
CA LEU A 1065 -5.96 17.84 -12.12
C LEU A 1065 -6.22 16.42 -11.59
N GLU A 1066 -7.10 16.31 -10.59
CA GLU A 1066 -7.26 15.09 -9.81
C GLU A 1066 -8.64 14.42 -10.00
N THR A 1067 -9.66 15.19 -10.37
CA THR A 1067 -11.02 14.69 -10.67
C THR A 1067 -11.56 15.33 -11.93
N LEU A 1068 -12.54 14.69 -12.56
CA LEU A 1068 -13.16 15.17 -13.79
C LEU A 1068 -14.66 14.87 -13.79
N SER A 1069 -15.46 15.90 -13.56
CA SER A 1069 -16.90 15.83 -13.71
C SER A 1069 -17.36 16.69 -14.88
N LEU A 1070 -18.45 16.28 -15.51
CA LEU A 1070 -19.06 17.00 -16.63
C LEU A 1070 -20.54 17.17 -16.38
N ALA A 1071 -21.01 18.36 -16.69
CA ALA A 1071 -22.39 18.77 -16.67
C ALA A 1071 -22.96 18.76 -18.11
N PRO A 1072 -24.26 18.47 -18.31
CA PRO A 1072 -24.80 18.15 -19.62
C PRO A 1072 -24.92 19.37 -20.55
N ASP A 1073 -24.86 20.57 -19.99
CA ASP A 1073 -24.83 21.83 -20.72
C ASP A 1073 -23.41 22.26 -21.12
N GLY A 1074 -22.41 21.40 -20.87
CA GLY A 1074 -21.02 21.60 -21.28
C GLY A 1074 -20.15 22.27 -20.23
N LEU A 1075 -20.57 22.36 -18.96
CA LEU A 1075 -19.66 22.73 -17.88
C LEU A 1075 -18.80 21.53 -17.46
N ILE A 1076 -17.50 21.72 -17.41
CA ILE A 1076 -16.52 20.75 -16.95
C ILE A 1076 -16.02 21.23 -15.59
N PHE A 1077 -16.04 20.36 -14.61
CA PHE A 1077 -15.51 20.62 -13.28
C PHE A 1077 -14.30 19.74 -13.02
N CYS A 1078 -13.21 20.37 -12.59
CA CYS A 1078 -11.99 19.67 -12.21
C CYS A 1078 -11.62 20.06 -10.78
N ARG A 1079 -11.35 19.07 -9.93
CA ARG A 1079 -10.55 19.33 -8.72
C ARG A 1079 -9.10 19.48 -9.13
N ALA A 1080 -8.46 20.54 -8.67
CA ALA A 1080 -7.03 20.73 -8.81
C ALA A 1080 -6.33 20.61 -7.46
N ALA A 1081 -5.03 20.28 -7.50
CA ALA A 1081 -4.19 20.25 -6.31
C ALA A 1081 -4.30 21.56 -5.50
N GLY A 1082 -4.23 21.46 -4.17
CA GLY A 1082 -4.39 22.61 -3.28
C GLY A 1082 -5.85 22.95 -2.92
N SER A 1083 -6.75 21.96 -2.97
CA SER A 1083 -8.15 22.10 -2.51
C SER A 1083 -9.02 23.04 -3.35
N ALA A 1084 -8.71 23.17 -4.64
CA ALA A 1084 -9.44 24.04 -5.54
C ALA A 1084 -10.41 23.27 -6.43
N LEU A 1085 -11.59 23.86 -6.66
CA LEU A 1085 -12.53 23.44 -7.69
C LEU A 1085 -12.49 24.45 -8.84
N ILE A 1086 -12.32 23.95 -10.06
CA ILE A 1086 -12.25 24.72 -11.30
C ILE A 1086 -13.48 24.42 -12.14
N SER A 1087 -14.08 25.46 -12.73
CA SER A 1087 -15.15 25.36 -13.73
C SER A 1087 -14.69 25.89 -15.08
N ILE A 1088 -14.96 25.09 -16.12
CA ILE A 1088 -14.62 25.36 -17.52
C ILE A 1088 -15.88 25.11 -18.34
N SER A 1089 -16.14 25.91 -19.37
CA SER A 1089 -17.21 25.60 -20.34
C SER A 1089 -16.63 25.04 -21.63
N ALA A 1090 -17.25 24.02 -22.18
CA ALA A 1090 -16.98 23.40 -23.48
C ALA A 1090 -17.44 24.24 -24.70
N ASN A 1091 -17.97 25.44 -24.46
CA ASN A 1091 -18.29 26.41 -25.51
C ASN A 1091 -18.14 27.86 -24.95
N PRO A 1092 -17.30 28.74 -25.52
CA PRO A 1092 -16.99 30.07 -24.97
C PRO A 1092 -18.12 31.12 -25.04
#